data_AF-A0A9X0QHL3-F1
#
_entry.id   AF-A0A9X0QHL3-F1
#
_cell.length_a   1.000
_cell.length_b   1.000
_cell.length_c   1.000
_cell.angle_alpha   90.00
_cell.angle_beta   90.00
_cell.angle_gamma   90.00
#
_symmetry.space_group_name_H-M   'P 1'
#
loop_
_entity.id
_entity.type
_entity.pdbx_description
1 polymer ?
#
loop_
_entity_poly.entity_id
_entity_poly.type
_entity_poly.pdbx_seq_one_letter_code
_entity_poly.pdbx_strand_id
1 'polypeptide(L)'
;MPVEPKAFRVLIYLLQNPGRVVTKEEILESVWNDCAVSDNSLTRSIATLRRLLRDDTHEPRYIATVPTVGYRFLCAVKVTDEAGQLELAPAEIVEITDQSRSRRRVSKLPIGVTAVTALALAAFVFVLVAHRQGSKLPTYGPESRLTASSKETPVTSSSISPDAKYLAYTDRTGLFVRQLEDGETNHLFLPQSLGPVRVESWFPDSAHLLVSSWDGGPNDPQSLWKVSLAGATPPRKLVEDGELARVSPDGALIAFLRVADSRTEIWTIRSDTAEAHQVLTTSATEEEYLSAAAWAPDSRRFAYVRTTVHQDGSGERKIETIDIATRKVKLVLSDPNVRPWLTWTEKSSLVYSRFDETPNQKDMNLWLARLDAQTDQKRFKTQITSGHGFLVELSASSDGKVLAFRRVEPQGDVYIAELRQGKLLAAPARLTRENWEDDAHSWTRDSEAVLFTSDRDGRQHIYRQDIDQLAPVLLVGGEHDLGLPRLSPEGSDMLYLQYPRQAEASRDVQIRTIPLSGGTSRLLLQAPGIWNHECARLPSSVCIYSSGSQKDLRLFSFDSKTGAKTELSSSKFKSTLWDNWGLSPDGKYLAGFKPIPLHDVVIRIISLQDESEKSISLPGWIGLNGMDWAADGMSLWVSACTQHSSLWGEPNTCTLVNAGLNGRITPLIDGRDIHFFAAIPSPNGDRLALDGETADNSNVWIVRADH
;
A
#
# COMPACT_ATOMS: atom_id res chain seq x y z
N MET A 1 -25.70 20.94 23.25
CA MET A 1 -24.68 19.87 23.38
C MET A 1 -24.16 19.56 21.99
N PRO A 2 -22.84 19.49 21.77
CA PRO A 2 -22.31 19.11 20.46
C PRO A 2 -22.65 17.64 20.17
N VAL A 3 -23.20 17.37 18.99
CA VAL A 3 -23.50 16.02 18.50
C VAL A 3 -22.64 15.79 17.28
N GLU A 4 -22.02 14.61 17.20
CA GLU A 4 -21.25 14.20 16.03
C GLU A 4 -22.15 14.27 14.77
N PRO A 5 -21.69 14.86 13.64
CA PRO A 5 -22.53 15.11 12.47
C PRO A 5 -23.27 13.88 11.94
N LYS A 6 -22.63 12.71 11.99
CA LYS A 6 -23.23 11.43 11.52
C LYS A 6 -24.29 10.89 12.48
N ALA A 7 -24.04 10.94 13.79
CA ALA A 7 -25.06 10.61 14.78
C ALA A 7 -26.28 11.53 14.67
N PHE A 8 -26.06 12.83 14.40
CA PHE A 8 -27.16 13.78 14.17
C PHE A 8 -27.99 13.43 12.93
N ARG A 9 -27.35 13.06 11.81
CA ARG A 9 -28.05 12.63 10.59
C ARG A 9 -28.87 11.34 10.79
N VAL A 10 -28.35 10.37 11.54
CA VAL A 10 -29.12 9.17 11.94
C VAL A 10 -30.38 9.55 12.71
N LEU A 11 -30.27 10.48 13.67
CA LEU A 11 -31.42 10.94 14.44
C LEU A 11 -32.48 11.59 13.54
N ILE A 12 -32.06 12.46 12.61
CA ILE A 12 -32.99 13.09 11.66
C ILE A 12 -33.70 12.04 10.80
N TYR A 13 -32.98 11.04 10.30
CA TYR A 13 -33.58 9.99 9.47
C TYR A 13 -34.60 9.14 10.24
N LEU A 14 -34.33 8.84 11.51
CA LEU A 14 -35.28 8.16 12.40
C LEU A 14 -36.50 9.03 12.74
N LEU A 15 -36.31 10.34 12.94
CA LEU A 15 -37.39 11.28 13.21
C LEU A 15 -38.31 11.51 11.99
N GLN A 16 -37.79 11.36 10.78
CA GLN A 16 -38.56 11.37 9.53
C GLN A 16 -39.37 10.09 9.32
N ASN A 17 -39.08 9.03 10.07
CA ASN A 17 -39.73 7.72 9.98
C ASN A 17 -40.29 7.25 11.35
N PRO A 18 -41.12 8.06 12.05
CA PRO A 18 -41.58 7.71 13.39
C PRO A 18 -42.45 6.46 13.38
N GLY A 19 -42.24 5.57 14.35
CA GLY A 19 -42.97 4.30 14.48
C GLY A 19 -42.62 3.20 13.48
N ARG A 20 -41.93 3.52 12.37
CA ARG A 20 -41.47 2.54 11.36
C ARG A 20 -40.17 1.86 11.80
N VAL A 21 -40.05 0.56 11.53
CA VAL A 21 -38.74 -0.11 11.62
C VAL A 21 -37.94 0.28 10.39
N VAL A 22 -36.83 0.98 10.61
CA VAL A 22 -35.87 1.34 9.57
C VAL A 22 -34.73 0.33 9.65
N THR A 23 -34.41 -0.34 8.54
CA THR A 23 -33.37 -1.38 8.56
C THR A 23 -31.98 -0.76 8.70
N LYS A 24 -31.01 -1.56 9.14
CA LYS A 24 -29.63 -1.05 9.28
C LYS A 24 -29.08 -0.60 7.94
N GLU A 25 -29.33 -1.37 6.88
CA GLU A 25 -28.91 -1.08 5.51
C GLU A 25 -29.50 0.24 5.03
N GLU A 26 -30.79 0.48 5.29
CA GLU A 26 -31.48 1.72 4.90
C GLU A 26 -30.91 2.96 5.61
N ILE A 27 -30.52 2.83 6.88
CA ILE A 27 -29.85 3.93 7.61
C ILE A 27 -28.41 4.13 7.12
N LEU A 28 -27.69 3.04 6.84
CA LEU A 28 -26.32 3.08 6.34
C LEU A 28 -26.27 3.73 4.93
N GLU A 29 -27.15 3.33 4.03
CA GLU A 29 -27.28 3.92 2.69
C GLU A 29 -27.68 5.39 2.76
N SER A 30 -28.69 5.76 3.56
CA SER A 30 -29.18 7.15 3.61
C SER A 30 -28.21 8.14 4.27
N VAL A 31 -27.46 7.70 5.29
CA VAL A 31 -26.58 8.60 6.07
C VAL A 31 -25.12 8.51 5.63
N TRP A 32 -24.69 7.39 5.05
CA TRP A 32 -23.31 7.11 4.61
C TRP A 32 -23.20 6.72 3.13
N ASN A 33 -24.13 7.12 2.27
CA ASN A 33 -24.11 6.85 0.81
C ASN A 33 -22.75 7.04 0.10
N ASP A 34 -21.88 7.90 0.63
CA ASP A 34 -20.56 8.24 0.06
C ASP A 34 -19.37 7.55 0.77
N CYS A 35 -19.60 6.64 1.73
CA CYS A 35 -18.57 5.92 2.48
C CYS A 35 -19.04 4.49 2.83
N ALA A 36 -18.29 3.45 2.45
CA ALA A 36 -18.57 2.09 2.91
C ALA A 36 -18.25 1.98 4.42
N VAL A 37 -19.27 1.86 5.26
CA VAL A 37 -19.13 1.73 6.72
C VAL A 37 -19.80 0.46 7.22
N SER A 38 -19.23 -0.15 8.25
CA SER A 38 -19.79 -1.33 8.89
C SER A 38 -20.92 -0.99 9.88
N ASP A 39 -21.73 -2.00 10.23
CA ASP A 39 -22.78 -1.94 11.27
C ASP A 39 -22.32 -1.33 12.61
N ASN A 40 -21.02 -1.38 12.89
CA ASN A 40 -20.42 -0.80 14.10
C ASN A 40 -20.54 0.74 14.13
N SER A 41 -20.46 1.41 12.97
CA SER A 41 -20.61 2.86 12.88
C SER A 41 -22.04 3.31 13.20
N LEU A 42 -23.03 2.56 12.73
CA LEU A 42 -24.43 2.77 13.08
C LEU A 42 -24.68 2.47 14.56
N THR A 43 -24.12 1.37 15.08
CA THR A 43 -24.25 0.99 16.50
C THR A 43 -23.66 2.05 17.43
N ARG A 44 -22.48 2.60 17.09
CA ARG A 44 -21.85 3.71 17.83
C ARG A 44 -22.68 4.99 17.75
N SER A 45 -23.24 5.30 16.59
CA SER A 45 -24.14 6.45 16.42
C SER A 45 -25.38 6.33 17.30
N ILE A 46 -26.01 5.15 17.34
CA ILE A 46 -27.18 4.87 18.19
C ILE A 46 -26.80 4.93 19.68
N ALA A 47 -25.65 4.37 20.09
CA ALA A 47 -25.17 4.46 21.46
C ALA A 47 -24.93 5.92 21.90
N THR A 48 -24.34 6.73 21.01
CA THR A 48 -24.14 8.17 21.23
C THR A 48 -25.47 8.91 21.36
N LEU A 49 -26.44 8.63 20.49
CA LEU A 49 -27.78 9.22 20.56
C LEU A 49 -28.52 8.84 21.85
N ARG A 50 -28.49 7.56 22.25
CA ARG A 50 -29.10 7.10 23.50
C ARG A 50 -28.50 7.81 24.71
N ARG A 51 -27.17 7.96 24.76
CA ARG A 51 -26.50 8.72 25.82
C ARG A 51 -26.94 10.19 25.87
N LEU A 52 -27.05 10.84 24.71
CA LEU A 52 -27.45 12.25 24.61
C LEU A 52 -28.92 12.47 24.96
N LEU A 53 -29.80 11.56 24.58
CA LEU A 53 -31.23 11.57 24.87
C LEU A 53 -31.58 11.01 26.25
N ARG A 54 -30.58 10.49 26.99
CA ARG A 54 -30.75 9.73 28.25
C ARG A 54 -31.74 8.58 28.11
N ASP A 55 -31.62 7.85 27.01
CA ASP A 55 -32.47 6.73 26.61
C ASP A 55 -31.83 5.39 27.06
N ASP A 56 -32.59 4.52 27.72
CA ASP A 56 -32.13 3.20 28.15
C ASP A 56 -32.30 2.18 27.03
N THR A 57 -31.39 1.21 26.92
CA THR A 57 -31.49 0.15 25.90
C THR A 57 -32.48 -0.96 26.31
N HIS A 58 -32.67 -1.20 27.60
CA HIS A 58 -33.60 -2.21 28.14
C HIS A 58 -35.02 -1.66 28.30
N GLU A 59 -35.15 -0.35 28.51
CA GLU A 59 -36.43 0.37 28.55
C GLU A 59 -36.39 1.58 27.58
N PRO A 60 -36.41 1.36 26.25
CA PRO A 60 -36.26 2.43 25.28
C PRO A 60 -37.48 3.36 25.32
N ARG A 61 -37.22 4.66 25.51
CA ARG A 61 -38.20 5.74 25.45
C ARG A 61 -38.22 6.41 24.08
N TYR A 62 -37.06 6.48 23.41
CA TYR A 62 -36.93 7.17 22.12
C TYR A 62 -36.56 6.21 20.98
N ILE A 63 -35.51 5.40 21.13
CA ILE A 63 -34.99 4.54 20.05
C ILE A 63 -35.05 3.07 20.48
N ALA A 64 -36.00 2.31 19.95
CA ALA A 64 -36.06 0.86 20.12
C ALA A 64 -35.14 0.14 19.14
N THR A 65 -34.41 -0.86 19.62
CA THR A 65 -33.70 -1.83 18.77
C THR A 65 -34.65 -2.95 18.39
N VAL A 66 -34.76 -3.24 17.10
CA VAL A 66 -35.40 -4.46 16.59
C VAL A 66 -34.29 -5.45 16.25
N PRO A 67 -34.10 -6.52 17.04
CA PRO A 67 -32.99 -7.45 16.88
C PRO A 67 -32.88 -7.95 15.44
N THR A 68 -31.65 -8.01 14.91
CA THR A 68 -31.33 -8.47 13.53
C THR A 68 -31.93 -7.67 12.37
N VAL A 69 -32.71 -6.62 12.63
CA VAL A 69 -33.41 -5.86 11.58
C VAL A 69 -32.98 -4.39 11.55
N GLY A 70 -33.01 -3.68 12.68
CA GLY A 70 -32.71 -2.24 12.68
C GLY A 70 -33.26 -1.49 13.89
N TYR A 71 -33.72 -0.26 13.67
CA TYR A 71 -34.13 0.65 14.74
C TYR A 71 -35.48 1.27 14.46
N ARG A 72 -36.21 1.63 15.52
CA ARG A 72 -37.52 2.28 15.46
C ARG A 72 -37.55 3.46 16.43
N PHE A 73 -38.01 4.62 15.95
CA PHE A 73 -38.27 5.76 16.82
C PHE A 73 -39.67 5.64 17.44
N LEU A 74 -39.77 5.69 18.77
CA LEU A 74 -41.00 5.36 19.50
C LEU A 74 -41.91 6.56 19.76
N CYS A 75 -41.36 7.77 19.80
CA CYS A 75 -42.14 8.97 20.10
C CYS A 75 -42.86 9.50 18.85
N ALA A 76 -44.05 10.05 19.05
CA ALA A 76 -44.74 10.82 18.01
C ALA A 76 -43.93 12.09 17.71
N VAL A 77 -43.56 12.28 16.45
CA VAL A 77 -42.81 13.46 15.99
C VAL A 77 -43.80 14.47 15.42
N LYS A 78 -43.79 15.69 15.96
CA LYS A 78 -44.53 16.83 15.41
C LYS A 78 -43.54 17.77 14.75
N VAL A 79 -43.71 18.01 13.46
CA VAL A 79 -42.95 19.03 12.73
C VAL A 79 -43.73 20.33 12.83
N THR A 80 -43.10 21.37 13.37
CA THR A 80 -43.66 22.71 13.42
C THR A 80 -42.73 23.65 12.66
N ASP A 81 -43.22 24.24 11.57
CA ASP A 81 -42.57 25.41 10.98
C ASP A 81 -42.80 26.65 11.86
N GLU A 82 -41.99 27.70 11.69
CA GLU A 82 -42.12 28.98 12.43
C GLU A 82 -43.49 29.69 12.24
N ALA A 83 -44.44 29.11 11.50
CA ALA A 83 -45.80 29.61 11.28
C ALA A 83 -46.95 28.77 11.92
N GLY A 84 -46.65 27.84 12.84
CA GLY A 84 -47.63 27.38 13.85
C GLY A 84 -48.98 26.80 13.36
N GLN A 85 -48.98 25.75 12.54
CA GLN A 85 -50.15 24.88 12.36
C GLN A 85 -49.80 23.39 12.50
N LEU A 86 -50.63 22.66 13.25
CA LEU A 86 -50.48 21.25 13.61
C LEU A 86 -51.24 20.36 12.62
N GLU A 87 -50.56 19.38 12.03
CA GLU A 87 -51.20 18.29 11.28
C GLU A 87 -50.98 16.95 12.03
N LEU A 88 -52.08 16.25 12.34
CA LEU A 88 -52.11 14.93 12.99
C LEU A 88 -52.53 13.90 11.95
N ALA A 89 -51.73 12.85 11.75
CA ALA A 89 -52.15 11.65 11.03
C ALA A 89 -52.36 10.48 12.00
N PRO A 90 -53.43 9.65 11.87
CA PRO A 90 -53.79 8.63 12.85
C PRO A 90 -53.06 7.31 12.63
N ALA A 91 -52.91 6.53 13.70
CA ALA A 91 -52.40 5.17 13.69
C ALA A 91 -53.50 4.18 13.28
N GLU A 92 -53.25 3.33 12.28
CA GLU A 92 -54.02 2.11 12.05
C GLU A 92 -53.27 0.89 12.62
N ILE A 93 -53.91 0.22 13.56
CA ILE A 93 -53.53 -1.10 14.08
C ILE A 93 -54.22 -2.12 13.18
N VAL A 94 -53.45 -3.01 12.54
CA VAL A 94 -54.01 -4.14 11.77
C VAL A 94 -53.95 -5.41 12.63
N GLU A 95 -55.12 -5.85 13.09
CA GLU A 95 -55.34 -7.20 13.61
C GLU A 95 -55.39 -8.22 12.47
N ILE A 96 -54.72 -9.35 12.66
CA ILE A 96 -54.76 -10.48 11.73
C ILE A 96 -55.96 -11.36 12.10
N THR A 97 -57.00 -11.39 11.24
CA THR A 97 -58.08 -12.39 11.32
C THR A 97 -57.95 -13.42 10.20
N ASP A 98 -58.00 -14.68 10.63
CA ASP A 98 -57.95 -15.91 9.84
C ASP A 98 -59.23 -16.08 9.00
N GLN A 99 -59.11 -16.29 7.68
CA GLN A 99 -60.22 -16.69 6.81
C GLN A 99 -59.90 -17.91 5.95
N SER A 100 -60.37 -19.04 6.47
CA SER A 100 -61.19 -20.07 5.79
C SER A 100 -60.84 -20.48 4.35
N ARG A 101 -60.33 -21.72 4.27
CA ARG A 101 -60.23 -22.59 3.10
C ARG A 101 -61.59 -22.79 2.40
N SER A 102 -61.68 -22.40 1.12
CA SER A 102 -62.71 -22.89 0.20
C SER A 102 -62.28 -24.22 -0.43
N ARG A 103 -63.08 -25.27 -0.21
CA ARG A 103 -62.94 -26.61 -0.82
C ARG A 103 -63.36 -26.56 -2.30
N ARG A 104 -62.48 -26.94 -3.21
CA ARG A 104 -62.86 -27.40 -4.56
C ARG A 104 -62.56 -28.90 -4.72
N ARG A 105 -63.60 -29.65 -5.09
CA ARG A 105 -63.59 -31.09 -5.41
C ARG A 105 -62.76 -31.33 -6.66
N VAL A 106 -61.80 -32.26 -6.60
CA VAL A 106 -61.04 -32.74 -7.75
C VAL A 106 -61.54 -34.15 -8.11
N SER A 107 -61.95 -34.35 -9.36
CA SER A 107 -62.31 -35.63 -9.95
C SER A 107 -61.06 -36.45 -10.28
N LYS A 108 -61.14 -37.76 -10.08
CA LYS A 108 -60.07 -38.75 -10.22
C LYS A 108 -59.69 -39.00 -11.70
N LEU A 109 -58.40 -38.99 -12.01
CA LEU A 109 -57.78 -39.70 -13.16
C LEU A 109 -56.44 -40.32 -12.72
N PRO A 110 -55.94 -41.39 -13.38
CA PRO A 110 -55.11 -42.41 -12.74
C PRO A 110 -53.66 -42.00 -12.53
N ILE A 111 -53.19 -42.32 -11.32
CA ILE A 111 -51.83 -42.13 -10.80
C ILE A 111 -50.98 -43.28 -11.32
N GLY A 112 -49.97 -42.98 -12.14
CA GLY A 112 -49.02 -44.00 -12.60
C GLY A 112 -47.83 -43.47 -13.39
N VAL A 113 -47.99 -42.36 -14.13
CA VAL A 113 -46.91 -41.80 -14.96
C VAL A 113 -46.49 -40.38 -14.53
N THR A 114 -47.31 -39.69 -13.73
CA THR A 114 -47.07 -38.33 -13.24
C THR A 114 -46.09 -38.26 -12.06
N ALA A 115 -46.02 -39.29 -11.21
CA ALA A 115 -45.12 -39.29 -10.05
C ALA A 115 -43.64 -39.43 -10.47
N VAL A 116 -43.35 -40.27 -11.47
CA VAL A 116 -41.98 -40.50 -11.96
C VAL A 116 -41.47 -39.30 -12.76
N THR A 117 -42.33 -38.67 -13.56
CA THR A 117 -41.97 -37.44 -14.30
C THR A 117 -41.83 -36.24 -13.37
N ALA A 118 -42.66 -36.11 -12.33
CA ALA A 118 -42.51 -35.06 -11.33
C ALA A 118 -41.25 -35.26 -10.45
N LEU A 119 -40.91 -36.49 -10.09
CA LEU A 119 -39.67 -36.82 -9.37
C LEU A 119 -38.43 -36.60 -10.25
N ALA A 120 -38.48 -36.98 -11.53
CA ALA A 120 -37.40 -36.73 -12.47
C ALA A 120 -37.22 -35.23 -12.75
N LEU A 121 -38.31 -34.47 -12.86
CA LEU A 121 -38.27 -33.02 -13.02
C LEU A 121 -37.79 -32.33 -11.74
N ALA A 122 -38.20 -32.80 -10.56
CA ALA A 122 -37.70 -32.30 -9.28
C ALA A 122 -36.22 -32.63 -9.08
N ALA A 123 -35.76 -33.83 -9.47
CA ALA A 123 -34.36 -34.21 -9.46
C ALA A 123 -33.55 -33.41 -10.49
N PHE A 124 -34.09 -33.16 -11.68
CA PHE A 124 -33.46 -32.34 -12.71
C PHE A 124 -33.38 -30.87 -12.30
N VAL A 125 -34.44 -30.33 -11.71
CA VAL A 125 -34.45 -28.98 -11.11
C VAL A 125 -33.51 -28.93 -9.91
N PHE A 126 -33.45 -29.97 -9.07
CA PHE A 126 -32.50 -30.05 -7.96
C PHE A 126 -31.05 -30.11 -8.46
N VAL A 127 -30.75 -30.88 -9.50
CA VAL A 127 -29.42 -30.94 -10.14
C VAL A 127 -29.10 -29.61 -10.81
N LEU A 128 -30.05 -28.96 -11.48
CA LEU A 128 -29.88 -27.64 -12.08
C LEU A 128 -29.71 -26.54 -11.02
N VAL A 129 -30.44 -26.60 -9.91
CA VAL A 129 -30.31 -25.67 -8.77
C VAL A 129 -29.01 -25.93 -8.03
N ALA A 130 -28.60 -27.19 -7.85
CA ALA A 130 -27.30 -27.55 -7.27
C ALA A 130 -26.13 -27.21 -8.20
N HIS A 131 -26.30 -27.27 -9.53
CA HIS A 131 -25.31 -26.77 -10.50
C HIS A 131 -25.32 -25.24 -10.65
N ARG A 132 -26.44 -24.57 -10.34
CA ARG A 132 -26.56 -23.10 -10.39
C ARG A 132 -26.27 -22.40 -9.07
N GLN A 133 -26.38 -23.09 -7.94
CA GLN A 133 -25.80 -22.65 -6.68
C GLN A 133 -24.29 -22.81 -6.82
N GLY A 134 -23.66 -21.86 -7.52
CA GLY A 134 -22.24 -21.63 -7.33
C GLY A 134 -21.98 -21.56 -5.83
N SER A 135 -20.94 -22.24 -5.36
CA SER A 135 -20.51 -22.16 -3.96
C SER A 135 -20.58 -20.70 -3.51
N LYS A 136 -21.25 -20.44 -2.37
CA LYS A 136 -21.17 -19.12 -1.74
C LYS A 136 -19.69 -18.80 -1.57
N LEU A 137 -19.30 -17.55 -1.87
CA LEU A 137 -17.93 -17.13 -1.63
C LEU A 137 -17.56 -17.41 -0.17
N PRO A 138 -16.36 -17.95 0.12
CA PRO A 138 -15.88 -18.01 1.49
C PRO A 138 -15.93 -16.58 2.04
N THR A 139 -16.66 -16.41 3.13
CA THR A 139 -16.63 -15.18 3.91
C THR A 139 -15.51 -15.33 4.90
N TYR A 140 -14.67 -14.31 5.05
CA TYR A 140 -13.58 -14.34 6.02
C TYR A 140 -13.96 -13.49 7.22
N GLY A 141 -13.72 -14.02 8.40
CA GLY A 141 -13.87 -13.33 9.67
C GLY A 141 -12.78 -12.25 9.87
N PRO A 142 -12.76 -11.62 11.06
CA PRO A 142 -11.87 -10.51 11.35
C PRO A 142 -10.38 -10.88 11.30
N GLU A 143 -9.56 -9.90 10.96
CA GLU A 143 -8.10 -9.99 10.99
C GLU A 143 -7.58 -10.24 12.42
N SER A 144 -6.64 -11.17 12.56
CA SER A 144 -6.00 -11.49 13.84
C SER A 144 -4.48 -11.55 13.70
N ARG A 145 -3.77 -10.80 14.55
CA ARG A 145 -2.31 -10.70 14.54
C ARG A 145 -1.67 -11.93 15.19
N LEU A 146 -0.68 -12.53 14.53
CA LEU A 146 0.02 -13.73 15.01
C LEU A 146 1.39 -13.44 15.61
N THR A 147 2.12 -12.44 15.10
CA THR A 147 3.44 -12.05 15.59
C THR A 147 3.36 -10.72 16.33
N ALA A 148 4.21 -10.51 17.33
CA ALA A 148 4.32 -9.25 18.06
C ALA A 148 5.75 -8.70 17.97
N SER A 149 6.25 -8.53 16.75
CA SER A 149 7.60 -8.03 16.47
C SER A 149 7.77 -6.57 16.91
N SER A 150 8.94 -6.25 17.47
CA SER A 150 9.35 -4.87 17.76
C SER A 150 9.91 -4.20 16.50
N LYS A 151 10.08 -2.87 16.58
CA LYS A 151 10.78 -2.07 15.57
C LYS A 151 12.18 -2.62 15.23
N GLU A 152 12.88 -3.21 16.21
CA GLU A 152 14.22 -3.76 16.00
C GLU A 152 14.21 -5.16 15.37
N THR A 153 13.07 -5.85 15.37
CA THR A 153 12.93 -7.24 14.91
C THR A 153 11.71 -7.45 13.99
N PRO A 154 11.53 -6.61 12.94
CA PRO A 154 10.39 -6.73 12.06
C PRO A 154 10.41 -8.07 11.33
N VAL A 155 9.23 -8.66 11.12
CA VAL A 155 9.12 -9.87 10.28
C VAL A 155 9.55 -9.51 8.86
N THR A 156 10.44 -10.29 8.28
CA THR A 156 10.99 -10.07 6.93
C THR A 156 10.41 -11.01 5.89
N SER A 157 9.99 -12.21 6.29
CA SER A 157 9.24 -13.12 5.41
C SER A 157 8.31 -14.03 6.19
N SER A 158 7.24 -14.56 5.57
CA SER A 158 6.34 -15.51 6.23
C SER A 158 5.56 -16.44 5.29
N SER A 159 5.17 -17.60 5.81
CA SER A 159 4.28 -18.54 5.12
C SER A 159 3.53 -19.46 6.08
N ILE A 160 2.24 -19.69 5.85
CA ILE A 160 1.44 -20.65 6.62
C ILE A 160 1.58 -22.08 6.09
N SER A 161 1.62 -23.06 6.99
CA SER A 161 1.69 -24.47 6.62
C SER A 161 0.39 -24.94 5.92
N PRO A 162 0.49 -25.92 4.99
CA PRO A 162 -0.66 -26.48 4.28
C PRO A 162 -1.74 -27.05 5.20
N ASP A 163 -1.34 -27.59 6.36
CA ASP A 163 -2.25 -28.13 7.38
C ASP A 163 -2.80 -27.09 8.36
N ALA A 164 -2.43 -25.81 8.20
CA ALA A 164 -2.81 -24.68 9.04
C ALA A 164 -2.44 -24.82 10.53
N LYS A 165 -1.42 -25.60 10.86
CA LYS A 165 -0.93 -25.76 12.25
C LYS A 165 0.27 -24.88 12.58
N TYR A 166 1.05 -24.50 11.58
CA TYR A 166 2.31 -23.79 11.79
C TYR A 166 2.38 -22.54 10.91
N LEU A 167 3.00 -21.50 11.45
CA LEU A 167 3.48 -20.34 10.73
C LEU A 167 5.00 -20.36 10.74
N ALA A 168 5.63 -20.41 9.56
CA ALA A 168 7.06 -20.15 9.44
C ALA A 168 7.26 -18.68 9.09
N TYR A 169 8.20 -18.01 9.77
CA TYR A 169 8.55 -16.63 9.48
C TYR A 169 10.01 -16.34 9.81
N THR A 170 10.59 -15.34 9.18
CA THR A 170 11.93 -14.84 9.51
C THR A 170 11.83 -13.43 10.05
N ASP A 171 12.79 -13.06 10.90
CA ASP A 171 13.11 -11.67 11.22
C ASP A 171 14.63 -11.47 11.12
N ARG A 172 15.16 -10.36 11.65
CA ARG A 172 16.60 -10.06 11.63
C ARG A 172 17.46 -11.01 12.46
N THR A 173 16.87 -11.76 13.38
CA THR A 173 17.56 -12.65 14.32
C THR A 173 17.59 -14.09 13.83
N GLY A 174 16.66 -14.50 12.97
CA GLY A 174 16.68 -15.84 12.38
C GLY A 174 15.35 -16.31 11.81
N LEU A 175 15.22 -17.63 11.71
CA LEU A 175 14.04 -18.33 11.20
C LEU A 175 13.28 -18.96 12.37
N PHE A 176 11.96 -18.77 12.38
CA PHE A 176 11.08 -19.22 13.44
C PHE A 176 9.91 -20.03 12.89
N VAL A 177 9.43 -20.95 13.70
CA VAL A 177 8.20 -21.70 13.47
C VAL A 177 7.31 -21.55 14.68
N ARG A 178 6.14 -20.94 14.47
CA ARG A 178 5.11 -20.71 15.49
C ARG A 178 3.97 -21.70 15.30
N GLN A 179 3.60 -22.40 16.37
CA GLN A 179 2.41 -23.23 16.42
C GLN A 179 1.16 -22.35 16.59
N LEU A 180 0.10 -22.62 15.84
CA LEU A 180 -1.11 -21.81 15.87
C LEU A 180 -2.08 -22.15 17.00
N GLU A 181 -1.99 -23.35 17.58
CA GLU A 181 -2.93 -23.82 18.61
C GLU A 181 -2.63 -23.21 19.98
N ASP A 182 -1.37 -23.26 20.43
CA ASP A 182 -0.93 -22.76 21.74
C ASP A 182 -0.10 -21.47 21.63
N GLY A 183 0.35 -21.10 20.43
CA GLY A 183 1.20 -19.94 20.22
C GLY A 183 2.65 -20.15 20.63
N GLU A 184 3.13 -21.38 20.77
CA GLU A 184 4.54 -21.66 21.01
C GLU A 184 5.38 -21.29 19.77
N THR A 185 6.50 -20.59 19.97
CA THR A 185 7.42 -20.21 18.89
C THR A 185 8.78 -20.85 19.13
N ASN A 186 9.28 -21.60 18.13
CA ASN A 186 10.58 -22.26 18.16
C ASN A 186 11.53 -21.64 17.13
N HIS A 187 12.79 -21.41 17.51
CA HIS A 187 13.84 -20.97 16.61
C HIS A 187 14.42 -22.18 15.84
N LEU A 188 14.44 -22.11 14.51
CA LEU A 188 15.02 -23.13 13.65
C LEU A 188 16.46 -22.72 13.29
N PHE A 189 17.43 -23.38 13.92
CA PHE A 189 18.84 -23.11 13.69
C PHE A 189 19.32 -23.69 12.36
N LEU A 190 19.81 -22.83 11.48
CA LEU A 190 20.41 -23.20 10.19
C LEU A 190 21.94 -23.13 10.26
N PRO A 191 22.67 -23.93 9.45
CA PRO A 191 24.12 -23.82 9.35
C PRO A 191 24.54 -22.41 8.94
N GLN A 192 25.59 -21.85 9.56
CA GLN A 192 26.09 -20.50 9.23
C GLN A 192 26.53 -20.32 7.77
N SER A 193 26.82 -21.43 7.07
CA SER A 193 27.14 -21.41 5.64
C SER A 193 25.94 -21.06 4.76
N LEU A 194 24.73 -21.27 5.26
CA LEU A 194 23.50 -20.79 4.66
C LEU A 194 23.32 -19.37 5.22
N GLY A 195 23.51 -18.36 4.36
CA GLY A 195 23.41 -16.96 4.77
C GLY A 195 22.02 -16.58 5.30
N PRO A 196 21.69 -15.28 5.40
CA PRO A 196 20.34 -14.86 5.71
C PRO A 196 19.34 -15.54 4.77
N VAL A 197 18.26 -16.06 5.33
CA VAL A 197 17.23 -16.79 4.58
C VAL A 197 15.89 -16.05 4.59
N ARG A 198 15.05 -16.35 3.60
CA ARG A 198 13.62 -16.01 3.61
C ARG A 198 12.77 -17.24 3.41
N VAL A 199 11.60 -17.27 4.03
CA VAL A 199 10.57 -18.29 3.83
C VAL A 199 9.83 -17.99 2.55
N GLU A 200 9.90 -18.93 1.60
CA GLU A 200 9.22 -18.82 0.31
C GLU A 200 7.87 -19.52 0.34
N SER A 201 7.87 -20.80 0.71
CA SER A 201 6.65 -21.60 0.89
C SER A 201 6.93 -22.89 1.65
N TRP A 202 5.87 -23.57 2.04
CA TRP A 202 5.94 -24.91 2.61
C TRP A 202 5.83 -25.98 1.53
N PHE A 203 6.48 -27.12 1.78
CA PHE A 203 6.14 -28.36 1.07
C PHE A 203 4.79 -28.90 1.60
N PRO A 204 4.04 -29.67 0.79
CA PRO A 204 2.73 -30.20 1.17
C PRO A 204 2.73 -31.07 2.44
N ASP A 205 3.88 -31.63 2.81
CA ASP A 205 4.05 -32.47 4.00
C ASP A 205 4.04 -31.68 5.32
N SER A 206 4.04 -30.34 5.28
CA SER A 206 4.10 -29.47 6.46
C SER A 206 5.33 -29.74 7.36
N ALA A 207 6.35 -30.41 6.84
CA ALA A 207 7.57 -30.79 7.55
C ALA A 207 8.84 -30.20 6.90
N HIS A 208 8.74 -29.75 5.65
CA HIS A 208 9.81 -29.08 4.94
C HIS A 208 9.41 -27.68 4.49
N LEU A 209 10.40 -26.79 4.51
CA LEU A 209 10.32 -25.42 4.02
C LEU A 209 11.13 -25.30 2.73
N LEU A 210 10.60 -24.53 1.79
CA LEU A 210 11.35 -23.91 0.72
C LEU A 210 11.78 -22.52 1.21
N VAL A 211 13.09 -22.26 1.18
CA VAL A 211 13.68 -20.98 1.58
C VAL A 211 14.58 -20.45 0.46
N SER A 212 14.67 -19.13 0.35
CA SER A 212 15.70 -18.46 -0.46
C SER A 212 16.82 -17.97 0.45
N SER A 213 18.05 -17.90 -0.08
CA SER A 213 19.25 -17.49 0.67
C SER A 213 20.19 -16.66 -0.20
N TRP A 214 20.85 -15.66 0.39
CA TRP A 214 21.97 -14.93 -0.22
C TRP A 214 23.30 -15.58 0.15
N ASP A 215 23.55 -16.80 -0.32
CA ASP A 215 24.77 -17.55 0.00
C ASP A 215 26.03 -17.06 -0.73
N GLY A 216 25.87 -16.35 -1.86
CA GLY A 216 26.98 -15.68 -2.56
C GLY A 216 27.30 -14.26 -2.04
N GLY A 217 26.31 -13.58 -1.46
CA GLY A 217 26.41 -12.22 -0.94
C GLY A 217 25.18 -11.37 -1.31
N PRO A 218 25.07 -10.12 -0.82
CA PRO A 218 23.88 -9.28 -1.03
C PRO A 218 23.60 -8.92 -2.49
N ASN A 219 24.64 -8.97 -3.34
CA ASN A 219 24.57 -8.60 -4.75
C ASN A 219 24.46 -9.83 -5.68
N ASP A 220 24.56 -11.03 -5.12
CA ASP A 220 24.39 -12.26 -5.89
C ASP A 220 22.91 -12.64 -5.91
N PRO A 221 22.44 -13.31 -6.98
CA PRO A 221 21.08 -13.81 -7.04
C PRO A 221 20.82 -14.77 -5.87
N GLN A 222 19.59 -14.76 -5.36
CA GLN A 222 19.18 -15.69 -4.30
C GLN A 222 19.19 -17.12 -4.83
N SER A 223 19.65 -18.06 -4.00
CA SER A 223 19.55 -19.49 -4.26
C SER A 223 18.39 -20.11 -3.48
N LEU A 224 17.77 -21.17 -4.02
CA LEU A 224 16.63 -21.85 -3.42
C LEU A 224 17.05 -23.14 -2.70
N TRP A 225 16.54 -23.35 -1.49
CA TRP A 225 16.92 -24.45 -0.63
C TRP A 225 15.71 -25.14 0.00
N LYS A 226 15.82 -26.46 0.16
CA LYS A 226 14.91 -27.25 0.98
C LYS A 226 15.49 -27.44 2.38
N VAL A 227 14.70 -27.09 3.39
CA VAL A 227 15.06 -27.19 4.82
C VAL A 227 14.04 -28.09 5.53
N SER A 228 14.51 -28.90 6.48
CA SER A 228 13.65 -29.75 7.32
C SER A 228 13.44 -29.13 8.70
N LEU A 229 12.21 -29.17 9.20
CA LEU A 229 11.90 -28.72 10.56
C LEU A 229 12.57 -29.56 11.66
N ALA A 230 12.78 -30.85 11.39
CA ALA A 230 13.34 -31.77 12.38
C ALA A 230 14.85 -31.56 12.61
N GLY A 231 15.52 -30.73 11.80
CA GLY A 231 16.94 -30.39 11.91
C GLY A 231 17.92 -31.54 11.63
N ALA A 232 17.45 -32.79 11.58
CA ALA A 232 18.28 -33.98 11.37
C ALA A 232 18.85 -34.08 9.94
N THR A 233 18.21 -33.43 8.97
CA THR A 233 18.62 -33.43 7.56
C THR A 233 19.21 -32.06 7.21
N PRO A 234 20.44 -32.00 6.66
CA PRO A 234 21.05 -30.73 6.28
C PRO A 234 20.25 -30.05 5.15
N PRO A 235 20.24 -28.70 5.09
CA PRO A 235 19.65 -27.97 3.97
C PRO A 235 20.20 -28.44 2.62
N ARG A 236 19.32 -28.64 1.64
CA ARG A 236 19.69 -29.04 0.28
C ARG A 236 19.41 -27.91 -0.70
N LYS A 237 20.44 -27.44 -1.40
CA LYS A 237 20.28 -26.50 -2.51
C LYS A 237 19.52 -27.16 -3.66
N LEU A 238 18.56 -26.44 -4.23
CA LEU A 238 17.71 -26.88 -5.34
C LEU A 238 18.00 -26.09 -6.62
N VAL A 239 18.18 -24.77 -6.50
CA VAL A 239 18.42 -23.85 -7.63
C VAL A 239 19.48 -22.84 -7.20
N GLU A 240 20.43 -22.53 -8.10
CA GLU A 240 21.48 -21.54 -7.85
C GLU A 240 20.95 -20.09 -7.89
N ASP A 241 19.97 -19.81 -8.75
CA ASP A 241 19.42 -18.49 -8.99
C ASP A 241 17.87 -18.53 -9.17
N GLY A 242 17.15 -18.03 -8.16
CA GLY A 242 15.70 -17.91 -8.20
C GLY A 242 15.11 -17.31 -6.93
N GLU A 243 14.01 -16.57 -7.08
CA GLU A 243 13.31 -15.88 -5.98
C GLU A 243 11.79 -16.08 -6.06
N LEU A 244 11.08 -15.71 -4.99
CA LEU A 244 9.61 -15.74 -4.92
C LEU A 244 9.01 -17.11 -5.28
N ALA A 245 9.64 -18.16 -4.77
CA ALA A 245 9.37 -19.53 -5.18
C ALA A 245 8.15 -20.14 -4.47
N ARG A 246 7.39 -20.99 -5.16
CA ARG A 246 6.20 -21.67 -4.63
C ARG A 246 6.21 -23.14 -5.00
N VAL A 247 6.09 -24.01 -4.01
CA VAL A 247 5.92 -25.45 -4.21
C VAL A 247 4.49 -25.76 -4.69
N SER A 248 4.33 -26.68 -5.63
CA SER A 248 3.02 -27.15 -6.07
C SER A 248 2.29 -27.93 -4.96
N PRO A 249 0.95 -27.95 -4.95
CA PRO A 249 0.18 -28.67 -3.93
C PRO A 249 0.47 -30.18 -3.85
N ASP A 250 0.95 -30.80 -4.94
CA ASP A 250 1.40 -32.19 -4.97
C ASP A 250 2.89 -32.38 -4.60
N GLY A 251 3.64 -31.29 -4.45
CA GLY A 251 5.04 -31.29 -4.05
C GLY A 251 6.02 -31.64 -5.18
N ALA A 252 5.53 -31.90 -6.38
CA ALA A 252 6.35 -32.38 -7.50
C ALA A 252 7.14 -31.27 -8.18
N LEU A 253 6.57 -30.05 -8.23
CA LEU A 253 7.13 -28.91 -8.95
C LEU A 253 7.32 -27.71 -8.02
N ILE A 254 8.27 -26.87 -8.39
CA ILE A 254 8.53 -25.58 -7.77
C ILE A 254 8.53 -24.55 -8.88
N ALA A 255 7.65 -23.55 -8.80
CA ALA A 255 7.67 -22.40 -9.68
C ALA A 255 8.44 -21.26 -9.01
N PHE A 256 9.27 -20.55 -9.75
CA PHE A 256 10.09 -19.46 -9.22
C PHE A 256 10.34 -18.39 -10.27
N LEU A 257 10.70 -17.19 -9.82
CA LEU A 257 11.06 -16.07 -10.68
C LEU A 257 12.57 -16.06 -10.90
N ARG A 258 12.99 -15.76 -12.12
CA ARG A 258 14.37 -15.42 -12.46
C ARG A 258 14.39 -14.08 -13.17
N VAL A 259 15.37 -13.25 -12.83
CA VAL A 259 15.63 -11.98 -13.54
C VAL A 259 16.87 -12.18 -14.41
N ALA A 260 16.70 -12.06 -15.72
CA ALA A 260 17.77 -12.23 -16.71
C ALA A 260 17.67 -11.15 -17.78
N ASP A 261 18.80 -10.50 -18.11
CA ASP A 261 18.88 -9.43 -19.13
C ASP A 261 17.74 -8.42 -19.03
N SER A 262 17.50 -7.89 -17.83
CA SER A 262 16.48 -6.87 -17.61
C SER A 262 15.05 -7.35 -17.90
N ARG A 263 14.79 -8.66 -17.82
CA ARG A 263 13.48 -9.29 -17.97
C ARG A 263 13.19 -10.22 -16.81
N THR A 264 11.91 -10.33 -16.48
CA THR A 264 11.40 -11.29 -15.49
C THR A 264 10.89 -12.54 -16.20
N GLU A 265 11.28 -13.70 -15.70
CA GLU A 265 10.93 -14.99 -16.27
C GLU A 265 10.36 -15.91 -15.19
N ILE A 266 9.32 -16.67 -15.53
CA ILE A 266 8.78 -17.71 -14.65
C ILE A 266 9.36 -19.06 -15.09
N TRP A 267 10.01 -19.73 -14.15
CA TRP A 267 10.64 -21.04 -14.33
C TRP A 267 9.97 -22.08 -13.44
N THR A 268 10.08 -23.35 -13.83
CA THR A 268 9.66 -24.49 -13.02
C THR A 268 10.75 -25.53 -12.94
N ILE A 269 10.97 -26.10 -11.76
CA ILE A 269 11.89 -27.22 -11.54
C ILE A 269 11.15 -28.35 -10.82
N ARG A 270 11.56 -29.59 -11.04
CA ARG A 270 11.09 -30.71 -10.21
C ARG A 270 11.77 -30.67 -8.85
N SER A 271 11.04 -31.00 -7.79
CA SER A 271 11.57 -30.96 -6.42
C SER A 271 12.63 -32.04 -6.14
N ASP A 272 12.73 -33.08 -6.97
CA ASP A 272 13.64 -34.21 -6.83
C ASP A 272 14.86 -34.16 -7.77
N THR A 273 14.74 -33.52 -8.93
CA THR A 273 15.82 -33.37 -9.93
C THR A 273 16.36 -31.94 -10.00
N ALA A 274 17.37 -31.71 -10.84
CA ALA A 274 18.09 -30.43 -10.92
C ALA A 274 17.82 -29.63 -12.22
N GLU A 275 16.88 -30.05 -13.07
CA GLU A 275 16.66 -29.41 -14.38
C GLU A 275 15.48 -28.46 -14.36
N ALA A 276 15.78 -27.15 -14.35
CA ALA A 276 14.79 -26.09 -14.43
C ALA A 276 14.38 -25.83 -15.88
N HIS A 277 13.09 -25.58 -16.08
CA HIS A 277 12.46 -25.33 -17.37
C HIS A 277 11.77 -23.98 -17.36
N GLN A 278 12.06 -23.15 -18.37
CA GLN A 278 11.38 -21.88 -18.55
C GLN A 278 9.93 -22.11 -18.94
N VAL A 279 9.02 -21.34 -18.34
CA VAL A 279 7.58 -21.40 -18.62
C VAL A 279 7.11 -20.17 -19.37
N LEU A 280 7.52 -18.99 -18.91
CA LEU A 280 7.07 -17.71 -19.44
C LEU A 280 8.22 -16.71 -19.38
N THR A 281 8.28 -15.83 -20.38
CA THR A 281 9.18 -14.68 -20.43
C THR A 281 8.42 -13.47 -20.94
N THR A 282 8.91 -12.29 -20.63
CA THR A 282 8.35 -11.02 -21.09
C THR A 282 8.86 -10.66 -22.47
N SER A 283 8.12 -9.77 -23.16
CA SER A 283 8.56 -9.26 -24.45
C SER A 283 9.88 -8.49 -24.31
N ALA A 284 10.76 -8.59 -25.32
CA ALA A 284 11.97 -7.78 -25.37
C ALA A 284 11.72 -6.34 -25.83
N THR A 285 10.52 -6.04 -26.36
CA THR A 285 10.20 -4.74 -26.97
C THR A 285 9.32 -3.86 -26.09
N GLU A 286 8.72 -4.41 -25.04
CA GLU A 286 7.80 -3.71 -24.13
C GLU A 286 8.32 -3.83 -22.70
N GLU A 287 8.14 -2.79 -21.89
CA GLU A 287 8.51 -2.81 -20.47
C GLU A 287 7.48 -3.64 -19.70
N GLU A 288 7.74 -4.94 -19.60
CA GLU A 288 6.86 -5.92 -18.97
C GLU A 288 7.53 -6.65 -17.81
N TYR A 289 6.75 -6.94 -16.76
CA TYR A 289 7.17 -7.66 -15.55
C TYR A 289 6.16 -8.74 -15.16
N LEU A 290 6.67 -9.86 -14.63
CA LEU A 290 5.91 -11.01 -14.16
C LEU A 290 6.13 -11.20 -12.65
N SER A 291 5.04 -11.42 -11.90
CA SER A 291 5.11 -11.75 -10.48
C SER A 291 5.42 -13.22 -10.23
N ALA A 292 5.64 -13.52 -8.94
CA ALA A 292 5.60 -14.87 -8.41
C ALA A 292 4.36 -15.64 -8.90
N ALA A 293 4.55 -16.93 -9.15
CA ALA A 293 3.49 -17.84 -9.56
C ALA A 293 2.77 -18.43 -8.34
N ALA A 294 1.44 -18.36 -8.30
CA ALA A 294 0.64 -19.08 -7.31
C ALA A 294 -0.02 -20.32 -7.94
N TRP A 295 0.33 -21.49 -7.42
CA TRP A 295 -0.21 -22.76 -7.91
C TRP A 295 -1.70 -22.90 -7.62
N ALA A 296 -2.44 -23.32 -8.65
CA ALA A 296 -3.80 -23.78 -8.47
C ALA A 296 -3.82 -25.11 -7.72
N PRO A 297 -4.92 -25.45 -7.01
CA PRO A 297 -5.04 -26.71 -6.26
C PRO A 297 -4.92 -27.99 -7.10
N ASP A 298 -4.90 -27.87 -8.44
CA ASP A 298 -4.74 -28.99 -9.38
C ASP A 298 -3.27 -29.27 -9.75
N SER A 299 -2.31 -28.52 -9.22
CA SER A 299 -0.86 -28.63 -9.50
C SER A 299 -0.49 -28.53 -10.99
N ARG A 300 -1.41 -28.09 -11.84
CA ARG A 300 -1.25 -28.02 -13.29
C ARG A 300 -1.30 -26.58 -13.79
N ARG A 301 -2.01 -25.70 -13.09
CA ARG A 301 -2.09 -24.28 -13.42
C ARG A 301 -1.39 -23.46 -12.37
N PHE A 302 -0.87 -22.31 -12.77
CA PHE A 302 -0.56 -21.25 -11.83
C PHE A 302 -1.12 -19.91 -12.33
N ALA A 303 -1.38 -19.03 -11.37
CA ALA A 303 -1.75 -17.64 -11.60
C ALA A 303 -0.55 -16.72 -11.37
N TYR A 304 -0.48 -15.61 -12.09
CA TYR A 304 0.57 -14.60 -11.94
C TYR A 304 0.01 -13.22 -12.32
N VAL A 305 0.69 -12.16 -11.89
CA VAL A 305 0.43 -10.78 -12.34
C VAL A 305 1.40 -10.43 -13.44
N ARG A 306 0.86 -9.98 -14.58
CA ARG A 306 1.62 -9.31 -15.64
C ARG A 306 1.44 -7.81 -15.48
N THR A 307 2.55 -7.09 -15.35
CA THR A 307 2.58 -5.63 -15.33
C THR A 307 3.19 -5.15 -16.63
N THR A 308 2.49 -4.30 -17.35
CA THR A 308 3.02 -3.61 -18.53
C THR A 308 3.14 -2.14 -18.17
N VAL A 309 4.34 -1.59 -18.27
CA VAL A 309 4.60 -0.17 -18.08
C VAL A 309 4.72 0.46 -19.46
N HIS A 310 3.92 1.50 -19.68
CA HIS A 310 3.97 2.27 -20.91
C HIS A 310 4.94 3.43 -20.75
N GLN A 311 5.49 3.92 -21.87
CA GLN A 311 6.43 5.06 -21.87
C GLN A 311 5.86 6.34 -21.25
N ASP A 312 4.53 6.44 -21.13
CA ASP A 312 3.81 7.56 -20.54
C ASP A 312 3.60 7.44 -19.02
N GLY A 313 4.27 6.48 -18.38
CA GLY A 313 4.20 6.20 -16.94
C GLY A 313 2.91 5.48 -16.50
N SER A 314 1.94 5.29 -17.40
CA SER A 314 0.77 4.47 -17.09
C SER A 314 1.16 2.99 -17.07
N GLY A 315 0.59 2.25 -16.12
CA GLY A 315 0.80 0.82 -15.99
C GLY A 315 -0.52 0.08 -16.15
N GLU A 316 -0.53 -0.97 -16.97
CA GLU A 316 -1.60 -1.97 -16.96
C GLU A 316 -1.16 -3.16 -16.11
N ARG A 317 -2.07 -3.66 -15.26
CA ARG A 317 -1.81 -4.86 -14.46
C ARG A 317 -2.92 -5.88 -14.69
N LYS A 318 -2.51 -7.09 -15.08
CA LYS A 318 -3.39 -8.20 -15.41
C LYS A 318 -3.08 -9.37 -14.51
N ILE A 319 -4.12 -10.00 -13.97
CA ILE A 319 -3.99 -11.35 -13.40
C ILE A 319 -4.27 -12.34 -14.52
N GLU A 320 -3.33 -13.24 -14.76
CA GLU A 320 -3.41 -14.27 -15.78
C GLU A 320 -3.22 -15.66 -15.17
N THR A 321 -3.79 -16.68 -15.81
CA THR A 321 -3.53 -18.08 -15.48
C THR A 321 -2.92 -18.78 -16.67
N ILE A 322 -1.96 -19.67 -16.41
CA ILE A 322 -1.35 -20.51 -17.45
C ILE A 322 -1.47 -21.97 -17.07
N ASP A 323 -1.81 -22.80 -18.05
CA ASP A 323 -1.74 -24.25 -17.97
C ASP A 323 -0.36 -24.71 -18.42
N ILE A 324 0.42 -25.35 -17.52
CA ILE A 324 1.84 -25.63 -17.78
C ILE A 324 2.04 -26.62 -18.93
N ALA A 325 1.10 -27.55 -19.14
CA ALA A 325 1.20 -28.60 -20.15
C ALA A 325 0.85 -28.08 -21.55
N THR A 326 -0.21 -27.26 -21.64
CA THR A 326 -0.68 -26.71 -22.92
C THR A 326 -0.10 -25.35 -23.27
N ARG A 327 0.57 -24.69 -22.30
CA ARG A 327 1.04 -23.29 -22.38
C ARG A 327 -0.07 -22.28 -22.67
N LYS A 328 -1.33 -22.65 -22.45
CA LYS A 328 -2.47 -21.78 -22.72
C LYS A 328 -2.64 -20.76 -21.61
N VAL A 329 -2.55 -19.48 -21.96
CA VAL A 329 -2.81 -18.34 -21.07
C VAL A 329 -4.28 -17.94 -21.12
N LYS A 330 -4.86 -17.61 -19.96
CA LYS A 330 -6.21 -17.05 -19.81
C LYS A 330 -6.18 -15.84 -18.88
N LEU A 331 -6.69 -14.71 -19.37
CA LEU A 331 -6.91 -13.51 -18.56
C LEU A 331 -7.97 -13.78 -17.48
N VAL A 332 -7.66 -13.41 -16.24
CA VAL A 332 -8.60 -13.42 -15.12
C VAL A 332 -9.25 -12.05 -14.98
N LEU A 333 -8.45 -11.00 -14.80
CA LEU A 333 -8.91 -9.62 -14.72
C LEU A 333 -7.80 -8.64 -15.11
N SER A 334 -8.18 -7.42 -15.46
CA SER A 334 -7.30 -6.27 -15.64
C SER A 334 -7.72 -5.18 -14.66
N ASP A 335 -6.81 -4.73 -13.80
CA ASP A 335 -7.04 -3.68 -12.80
C ASP A 335 -5.68 -3.07 -12.42
N PRO A 336 -5.45 -1.76 -12.66
CA PRO A 336 -4.15 -1.10 -12.43
C PRO A 336 -3.74 -1.08 -10.95
N ASN A 337 -4.68 -1.26 -10.02
CA ASN A 337 -4.39 -1.28 -8.59
C ASN A 337 -3.98 -2.66 -8.08
N VAL A 338 -4.02 -3.71 -8.92
CA VAL A 338 -3.57 -5.06 -8.52
C VAL A 338 -2.11 -5.05 -8.13
N ARG A 339 -1.79 -5.81 -7.09
CA ARG A 339 -0.46 -5.96 -6.53
C ARG A 339 -0.06 -7.44 -6.61
N PRO A 340 1.24 -7.73 -6.50
CA PRO A 340 1.80 -8.98 -7.01
C PRO A 340 1.49 -10.22 -6.18
N TRP A 341 1.01 -10.05 -4.95
CA TRP A 341 0.70 -11.17 -4.07
C TRP A 341 -0.69 -11.71 -4.36
N LEU A 342 -0.75 -13.00 -4.62
CA LEU A 342 -1.98 -13.73 -4.86
C LEU A 342 -1.80 -15.20 -4.44
N THR A 343 -2.90 -15.84 -4.06
CA THR A 343 -2.94 -17.26 -3.70
C THR A 343 -4.28 -17.87 -4.08
N TRP A 344 -4.30 -19.19 -4.25
CA TRP A 344 -5.53 -19.92 -4.46
C TRP A 344 -6.11 -20.39 -3.14
N THR A 345 -7.44 -20.43 -3.06
CA THR A 345 -8.17 -20.96 -1.89
C THR A 345 -9.01 -22.17 -2.28
N GLU A 346 -9.59 -22.16 -3.48
CA GLU A 346 -10.34 -23.27 -4.06
C GLU A 346 -10.04 -23.39 -5.56
N LYS A 347 -10.53 -24.44 -6.23
CA LYS A 347 -10.28 -24.68 -7.68
C LYS A 347 -10.69 -23.53 -8.61
N SER A 348 -11.55 -22.62 -8.16
CA SER A 348 -12.08 -21.50 -8.95
C SER A 348 -12.05 -20.17 -8.20
N SER A 349 -11.29 -20.08 -7.12
CA SER A 349 -11.24 -18.91 -6.23
C SER A 349 -9.79 -18.47 -6.03
N LEU A 350 -9.52 -17.20 -6.32
CA LEU A 350 -8.21 -16.58 -6.21
C LEU A 350 -8.31 -15.37 -5.27
N VAL A 351 -7.46 -15.33 -4.25
CA VAL A 351 -7.25 -14.14 -3.42
C VAL A 351 -6.05 -13.38 -3.96
N TYR A 352 -6.16 -12.07 -4.07
CA TYR A 352 -5.11 -11.21 -4.58
C TYR A 352 -5.04 -9.89 -3.80
N SER A 353 -3.87 -9.27 -3.83
CA SER A 353 -3.60 -7.97 -3.22
C SER A 353 -3.93 -6.84 -4.20
N ARG A 354 -4.41 -5.71 -3.66
CA ARG A 354 -4.77 -4.53 -4.45
C ARG A 354 -4.62 -3.27 -3.59
N PHE A 355 -4.11 -2.18 -4.16
CA PHE A 355 -4.22 -0.88 -3.51
C PHE A 355 -5.67 -0.41 -3.46
N ASP A 356 -6.00 0.27 -2.37
CA ASP A 356 -7.28 0.93 -2.22
C ASP A 356 -7.38 2.16 -3.13
N GLU A 357 -8.61 2.62 -3.33
CA GLU A 357 -8.85 3.86 -4.07
C GLU A 357 -8.82 5.05 -3.11
N THR A 358 -8.84 6.26 -3.68
CA THR A 358 -8.91 7.50 -2.89
C THR A 358 -10.04 7.42 -1.85
N PRO A 359 -9.80 7.80 -0.58
CA PRO A 359 -8.61 8.51 -0.07
C PRO A 359 -7.44 7.60 0.36
N ASN A 360 -7.62 6.29 0.43
CA ASN A 360 -6.67 5.36 1.08
C ASN A 360 -5.69 4.74 0.07
N GLN A 361 -5.28 5.47 -0.96
CA GLN A 361 -4.43 4.96 -2.04
C GLN A 361 -3.02 4.49 -1.62
N LYS A 362 -2.61 4.73 -0.37
CA LYS A 362 -1.40 4.18 0.26
C LYS A 362 -1.62 2.78 0.87
N ASP A 363 -2.87 2.39 1.11
CA ASP A 363 -3.22 1.13 1.78
C ASP A 363 -3.44 0.01 0.76
N MET A 364 -3.05 -1.20 1.15
CA MET A 364 -3.23 -2.41 0.34
C MET A 364 -4.03 -3.47 1.08
N ASN A 365 -5.04 -4.01 0.40
CA ASN A 365 -5.95 -4.99 0.99
C ASN A 365 -6.13 -6.23 0.10
N LEU A 366 -6.66 -7.30 0.70
CA LEU A 366 -6.96 -8.56 0.02
C LEU A 366 -8.34 -8.53 -0.60
N TRP A 367 -8.43 -9.08 -1.80
CA TRP A 367 -9.64 -9.19 -2.59
C TRP A 367 -9.81 -10.60 -3.13
N LEU A 368 -11.05 -11.05 -3.23
CA LEU A 368 -11.40 -12.37 -3.73
C LEU A 368 -12.03 -12.29 -5.12
N ALA A 369 -11.46 -13.04 -6.07
CA ALA A 369 -11.97 -13.19 -7.44
C ALA A 369 -12.40 -14.64 -7.75
N ARG A 370 -13.49 -14.79 -8.50
CA ARG A 370 -13.97 -16.06 -9.06
C ARG A 370 -13.57 -16.22 -10.52
N LEU A 371 -13.19 -17.44 -10.90
CA LEU A 371 -12.71 -17.76 -12.25
C LEU A 371 -13.78 -18.36 -13.18
N ASP A 372 -14.93 -18.74 -12.62
CA ASP A 372 -16.02 -19.46 -13.29
C ASP A 372 -17.18 -18.56 -13.73
N ALA A 373 -17.31 -17.35 -13.17
CA ALA A 373 -18.31 -16.40 -13.63
C ALA A 373 -17.86 -15.78 -14.98
N GLN A 374 -18.65 -16.05 -16.02
CA GLN A 374 -18.49 -15.45 -17.33
C GLN A 374 -18.75 -13.94 -17.25
N THR A 375 -17.76 -13.14 -17.64
CA THR A 375 -17.92 -11.88 -18.39
C THR A 375 -18.85 -10.81 -17.80
N ASP A 376 -18.64 -10.37 -16.56
CA ASP A 376 -19.06 -9.01 -16.19
C ASP A 376 -18.08 -8.39 -15.19
N GLN A 377 -17.08 -7.64 -15.69
CA GLN A 377 -16.00 -7.03 -14.91
C GLN A 377 -16.48 -6.25 -13.66
N LYS A 378 -17.77 -5.91 -13.59
CA LYS A 378 -18.40 -5.16 -12.49
C LYS A 378 -18.73 -5.96 -11.22
N ARG A 379 -18.66 -7.30 -11.19
CA ARG A 379 -19.15 -8.12 -10.05
C ARG A 379 -18.09 -8.89 -9.23
N PHE A 380 -16.79 -8.73 -9.52
CA PHE A 380 -15.77 -9.70 -9.10
C PHE A 380 -14.97 -9.38 -7.84
N LYS A 381 -15.41 -8.43 -7.01
CA LYS A 381 -14.54 -7.86 -5.99
C LYS A 381 -15.21 -7.91 -4.62
N THR A 382 -14.86 -8.92 -3.83
CA THR A 382 -15.16 -8.92 -2.38
C THR A 382 -13.87 -8.61 -1.64
N GLN A 383 -13.85 -7.50 -0.92
CA GLN A 383 -12.73 -7.13 -0.06
C GLN A 383 -12.76 -8.02 1.19
N ILE A 384 -11.61 -8.58 1.54
CA ILE A 384 -11.42 -9.48 2.68
C ILE A 384 -10.85 -8.73 3.89
N THR A 385 -9.95 -7.77 3.68
CA THR A 385 -9.27 -7.00 4.72
C THR A 385 -9.52 -5.51 4.54
N SER A 386 -9.47 -4.73 5.61
CA SER A 386 -9.71 -3.27 5.54
C SER A 386 -8.86 -2.50 6.55
N GLY A 387 -7.54 -2.68 6.48
CA GLY A 387 -6.58 -2.07 7.39
C GLY A 387 -5.57 -1.17 6.68
N HIS A 388 -4.87 -0.34 7.46
CA HIS A 388 -3.80 0.53 6.99
C HIS A 388 -2.49 -0.21 6.69
N GLY A 389 -1.67 0.36 5.81
CA GLY A 389 -0.37 -0.17 5.43
C GLY A 389 -0.37 -1.13 4.24
N PHE A 390 0.81 -1.69 3.97
CA PHE A 390 1.07 -2.55 2.82
C PHE A 390 0.98 -4.01 3.22
N LEU A 391 0.15 -4.77 2.52
CA LEU A 391 0.18 -6.23 2.55
C LEU A 391 1.23 -6.81 1.62
N VAL A 392 2.14 -7.60 2.17
CA VAL A 392 3.14 -8.35 1.42
C VAL A 392 3.06 -9.83 1.78
N GLU A 393 3.50 -10.69 0.89
CA GLU A 393 3.59 -12.16 1.06
C GLU A 393 2.29 -12.82 1.52
N LEU A 394 1.45 -13.19 0.56
CA LEU A 394 0.21 -13.92 0.82
C LEU A 394 0.43 -15.44 0.70
N SER A 395 -0.09 -16.19 1.67
CA SER A 395 -0.13 -17.66 1.67
C SER A 395 -1.47 -18.18 2.21
N ALA A 396 -1.82 -19.42 1.86
CA ALA A 396 -3.06 -20.05 2.29
C ALA A 396 -2.82 -21.51 2.73
N SER A 397 -3.65 -22.00 3.64
CA SER A 397 -3.77 -23.43 3.93
C SER A 397 -4.28 -24.21 2.71
N SER A 398 -4.02 -25.52 2.68
CA SER A 398 -4.40 -26.39 1.56
C SER A 398 -5.92 -26.45 1.31
N ASP A 399 -6.72 -26.22 2.35
CA ASP A 399 -8.18 -26.13 2.29
C ASP A 399 -8.69 -24.71 2.01
N GLY A 400 -7.79 -23.73 1.87
CA GLY A 400 -8.11 -22.33 1.60
C GLY A 400 -8.80 -21.58 2.74
N LYS A 401 -8.97 -22.19 3.92
CA LYS A 401 -9.73 -21.58 5.03
C LYS A 401 -8.91 -20.62 5.88
N VAL A 402 -7.59 -20.72 5.83
CA VAL A 402 -6.70 -19.85 6.60
C VAL A 402 -5.81 -19.11 5.61
N LEU A 403 -5.91 -17.79 5.59
CA LEU A 403 -4.99 -16.94 4.84
C LEU A 403 -4.03 -16.31 5.84
N ALA A 404 -2.74 -16.33 5.53
CA ALA A 404 -1.73 -15.58 6.25
C ALA A 404 -1.09 -14.57 5.32
N PHE A 405 -0.87 -13.37 5.85
CA PHE A 405 -0.25 -12.29 5.13
C PHE A 405 0.58 -11.42 6.07
N ARG A 406 1.65 -10.83 5.56
CA ARG A 406 2.46 -9.86 6.31
C ARG A 406 1.92 -8.46 6.04
N ARG A 407 1.64 -7.70 7.09
CA ARG A 407 1.26 -6.29 7.00
C ARG A 407 2.46 -5.46 7.46
N VAL A 408 2.87 -4.52 6.62
CA VAL A 408 3.95 -3.57 6.85
C VAL A 408 3.33 -2.19 6.95
N GLU A 409 3.44 -1.56 8.11
CA GLU A 409 3.12 -0.16 8.30
C GLU A 409 4.46 0.60 8.37
N PRO A 410 4.85 1.30 7.30
CA PRO A 410 6.07 2.09 7.33
C PRO A 410 5.92 3.27 8.27
N GLN A 411 7.04 3.63 8.88
CA GLN A 411 7.17 4.81 9.72
C GLN A 411 8.27 5.68 9.15
N GLY A 412 7.90 6.86 8.63
CA GLY A 412 8.82 7.92 8.23
C GLY A 412 9.28 8.71 9.45
N ASP A 413 10.58 8.85 9.62
CA ASP A 413 11.23 9.59 10.69
C ASP A 413 12.40 10.42 10.17
N VAL A 414 12.68 11.54 10.85
CA VAL A 414 13.84 12.38 10.53
C VAL A 414 15.05 11.96 11.36
N TYR A 415 16.17 11.71 10.68
CA TYR A 415 17.47 11.41 11.30
C TYR A 415 18.51 12.48 10.98
N ILE A 416 19.49 12.65 11.86
CA ILE A 416 20.63 13.55 11.68
C ILE A 416 21.91 12.75 11.60
N ALA A 417 22.65 12.93 10.51
CA ALA A 417 23.97 12.35 10.34
C ALA A 417 25.03 13.46 10.38
N GLU A 418 26.04 13.30 11.24
CA GLU A 418 27.16 14.24 11.33
C GLU A 418 28.32 13.81 10.43
N LEU A 419 28.89 14.77 9.73
CA LEU A 419 29.94 14.59 8.74
C LEU A 419 31.23 15.32 9.11
N ARG A 420 32.36 14.68 8.82
CA ARG A 420 33.68 15.31 8.82
C ARG A 420 34.43 14.90 7.57
N GLN A 421 34.76 15.88 6.72
CA GLN A 421 35.39 15.64 5.41
C GLN A 421 34.59 14.65 4.54
N GLY A 422 33.25 14.79 4.54
CA GLY A 422 32.35 13.95 3.75
C GLY A 422 32.16 12.52 4.26
N LYS A 423 32.65 12.20 5.47
CA LYS A 423 32.47 10.89 6.11
C LYS A 423 31.65 11.02 7.39
N LEU A 424 30.86 9.99 7.70
CA LEU A 424 30.13 9.90 8.96
C LEU A 424 31.06 9.91 10.16
N LEU A 425 30.68 10.66 11.18
CA LEU A 425 31.30 10.61 12.50
C LEU A 425 30.75 9.47 13.36
N ALA A 426 29.46 9.18 13.23
CA ALA A 426 28.74 8.13 13.93
C ALA A 426 27.52 7.68 13.13
N ALA A 427 26.81 6.65 13.61
CA ALA A 427 25.51 6.27 13.05
C ALA A 427 24.50 7.43 13.18
N PRO A 428 23.58 7.62 12.20
CA PRO A 428 22.57 8.68 12.27
C PRO A 428 21.72 8.59 13.54
N ALA A 429 21.46 9.74 14.15
CA ALA A 429 20.64 9.85 15.35
C ALA A 429 19.23 10.32 14.99
N ARG A 430 18.19 9.67 15.54
CA ARG A 430 16.79 10.05 15.33
C ARG A 430 16.47 11.40 15.98
N LEU A 431 15.96 12.34 15.18
CA LEU A 431 15.52 13.67 15.62
C LEU A 431 14.07 13.65 16.10
N THR A 432 13.17 13.12 15.28
CA THR A 432 11.74 13.03 15.61
C THR A 432 11.46 11.75 16.39
N ARG A 433 11.09 11.87 17.67
CA ARG A 433 11.03 10.70 18.58
C ARG A 433 9.63 10.13 18.77
N GLU A 434 8.62 10.87 18.36
CA GLU A 434 7.23 10.44 18.42
C GLU A 434 6.89 9.52 17.24
N ASN A 435 5.69 8.94 17.21
CA ASN A 435 5.26 8.00 16.16
C ASN A 435 4.29 8.70 15.21
N TRP A 436 4.82 9.59 14.36
CA TRP A 436 4.08 10.37 13.35
C TRP A 436 4.85 10.32 12.04
N GLU A 437 4.15 10.31 10.90
CA GLU A 437 4.80 10.28 9.58
C GLU A 437 5.51 11.62 9.34
N ASP A 438 6.84 11.64 9.51
CA ASP A 438 7.67 12.83 9.46
C ASP A 438 8.64 12.83 8.26
N ASP A 439 8.49 13.78 7.33
CA ASP A 439 9.35 13.89 6.13
C ASP A 439 10.22 15.15 6.16
N ALA A 440 11.54 15.01 6.13
CA ALA A 440 12.47 16.14 6.11
C ALA A 440 12.52 16.83 4.73
N HIS A 441 12.58 18.18 4.70
CA HIS A 441 12.57 18.94 3.43
C HIS A 441 13.65 20.01 3.31
N SER A 442 14.11 20.62 4.41
CA SER A 442 15.14 21.66 4.36
C SER A 442 15.76 21.93 5.74
N TRP A 443 16.87 22.68 5.74
CA TRP A 443 17.51 23.19 6.95
C TRP A 443 17.29 24.68 7.08
N THR A 444 17.32 25.18 8.32
CA THR A 444 17.48 26.62 8.57
C THR A 444 18.87 27.08 8.12
N ARG A 445 19.00 28.38 7.84
CA ARG A 445 20.21 28.97 7.25
C ARG A 445 21.46 28.81 8.13
N ASP A 446 21.27 28.76 9.44
CA ASP A 446 22.29 28.57 10.46
C ASP A 446 22.72 27.10 10.65
N SER A 447 22.08 26.15 9.95
CA SER A 447 22.27 24.71 10.12
C SER A 447 21.86 24.16 11.51
N GLU A 448 21.06 24.89 12.29
CA GLU A 448 20.69 24.49 13.65
C GLU A 448 19.33 23.79 13.75
N ALA A 449 18.47 23.89 12.73
CA ALA A 449 17.15 23.28 12.73
C ALA A 449 16.76 22.68 11.37
N VAL A 450 15.88 21.69 11.43
CA VAL A 450 15.28 21.05 10.26
C VAL A 450 13.82 21.49 10.11
N LEU A 451 13.41 21.75 8.86
CA LEU A 451 12.05 21.98 8.44
C LEU A 451 11.51 20.69 7.81
N PHE A 452 10.35 20.25 8.28
CA PHE A 452 9.78 18.95 7.92
C PHE A 452 8.25 18.99 7.96
N THR A 453 7.60 18.04 7.30
CA THR A 453 6.15 17.85 7.38
C THR A 453 5.80 16.72 8.33
N SER A 454 4.65 16.80 8.98
CA SER A 454 4.19 15.79 9.92
C SER A 454 2.67 15.70 10.01
N ASP A 455 2.15 14.49 10.21
CA ASP A 455 0.73 14.18 10.40
C ASP A 455 0.23 14.20 11.87
N ARG A 456 0.99 14.80 12.79
CA ARG A 456 0.72 14.91 14.24
C ARG A 456 -0.72 15.22 14.66
N ASP A 457 -1.47 15.95 13.86
CA ASP A 457 -2.86 16.34 14.12
C ASP A 457 -3.85 15.80 13.08
N GLY A 458 -3.45 14.75 12.35
CA GLY A 458 -4.23 14.04 11.34
C GLY A 458 -4.11 14.61 9.93
N ARG A 459 -3.25 15.61 9.71
CA ARG A 459 -2.94 16.23 8.40
C ARG A 459 -1.48 16.58 8.31
N GLN A 460 -0.94 16.61 7.09
CA GLN A 460 0.45 17.00 6.87
C GLN A 460 0.61 18.51 7.08
N HIS A 461 1.23 18.89 8.19
CA HIS A 461 1.53 20.27 8.57
C HIS A 461 3.03 20.51 8.71
N ILE A 462 3.45 21.78 8.75
CA ILE A 462 4.88 22.13 8.70
C ILE A 462 5.39 22.43 10.11
N TYR A 463 6.47 21.72 10.46
CA TYR A 463 7.16 21.84 11.74
C TYR A 463 8.62 22.25 11.54
N ARG A 464 9.17 22.85 12.59
CA ARG A 464 10.60 23.08 12.75
C ARG A 464 11.07 22.39 14.02
N GLN A 465 12.22 21.73 13.97
CA GLN A 465 12.87 21.22 15.17
C GLN A 465 14.34 21.60 15.17
N ASP A 466 14.75 22.32 16.21
CA ASP A 466 16.16 22.54 16.53
C ASP A 466 16.80 21.20 16.90
N ILE A 467 18.01 20.93 16.40
CA ILE A 467 18.68 19.63 16.59
C ILE A 467 18.98 19.31 18.06
N ASP A 468 19.12 20.35 18.89
CA ASP A 468 19.37 20.24 20.33
C ASP A 468 18.08 20.18 21.16
N GLN A 469 16.91 20.28 20.53
CA GLN A 469 15.61 20.21 21.19
C GLN A 469 14.91 18.88 20.95
N LEU A 470 14.16 18.44 21.97
CA LEU A 470 13.44 17.17 21.93
C LEU A 470 12.08 17.25 21.23
N ALA A 471 11.47 18.43 21.17
CA ALA A 471 10.12 18.62 20.70
C ALA A 471 10.10 19.59 19.51
N PRO A 472 9.34 19.27 18.45
CA PRO A 472 9.17 20.18 17.32
C PRO A 472 8.19 21.31 17.63
N VAL A 473 8.32 22.40 16.88
CA VAL A 473 7.44 23.57 16.93
C VAL A 473 6.63 23.64 15.64
N LEU A 474 5.30 23.72 15.76
CA LEU A 474 4.41 23.96 14.62
C LEU A 474 4.67 25.35 14.04
N LEU A 475 5.04 25.41 12.76
CA LEU A 475 5.23 26.68 12.04
C LEU A 475 3.98 27.07 11.26
N VAL A 476 3.38 26.11 10.55
CA VAL A 476 2.20 26.34 9.72
C VAL A 476 1.28 25.13 9.83
N GLY A 477 0.04 25.37 10.24
CA GLY A 477 -1.06 24.39 10.20
C GLY A 477 -2.32 25.00 9.60
N GLY A 478 -3.39 24.22 9.49
CA GLY A 478 -4.67 24.70 8.97
C GLY A 478 -5.63 23.57 8.59
N GLU A 479 -6.46 23.84 7.59
CA GLU A 479 -7.42 22.86 7.04
C GLU A 479 -6.91 22.14 5.78
N HIS A 480 -5.72 22.50 5.32
CA HIS A 480 -5.10 22.03 4.07
C HIS A 480 -3.86 21.21 4.39
N ASP A 481 -3.61 20.16 3.61
CA ASP A 481 -2.32 19.47 3.63
C ASP A 481 -1.24 20.37 3.03
N LEU A 482 -0.07 20.37 3.67
CA LEU A 482 1.07 21.23 3.36
C LEU A 482 2.28 20.37 3.01
N GLY A 483 3.15 20.87 2.13
CA GLY A 483 4.29 20.11 1.63
C GLY A 483 5.51 20.96 1.31
N LEU A 484 6.68 20.31 1.22
CA LEU A 484 7.93 20.87 0.69
C LEU A 484 8.35 22.23 1.28
N PRO A 485 8.39 22.43 2.62
CA PRO A 485 8.92 23.65 3.22
C PRO A 485 10.40 23.85 2.89
N ARG A 486 10.72 24.92 2.18
CA ARG A 486 12.08 25.25 1.70
C ARG A 486 12.37 26.74 1.82
N LEU A 487 13.62 27.10 1.98
CA LEU A 487 14.00 28.50 2.16
C LEU A 487 13.96 29.31 0.86
N SER A 488 13.63 30.59 0.97
CA SER A 488 13.96 31.59 -0.05
C SER A 488 15.49 31.71 -0.23
N PRO A 489 16.00 32.28 -1.33
CA PRO A 489 17.44 32.43 -1.53
C PRO A 489 18.16 33.18 -0.40
N GLU A 490 17.50 34.17 0.20
CA GLU A 490 17.97 34.92 1.34
C GLU A 490 17.81 34.18 2.68
N GLY A 491 17.01 33.12 2.73
CA GLY A 491 16.77 32.34 3.95
C GLY A 491 16.01 33.07 5.04
N SER A 492 15.38 34.22 4.75
CA SER A 492 14.52 34.93 5.70
C SER A 492 13.10 34.37 5.73
N ASP A 493 12.67 33.79 4.60
CA ASP A 493 11.31 33.33 4.37
C ASP A 493 11.31 31.84 4.05
N MET A 494 10.25 31.15 4.47
CA MET A 494 9.95 29.78 4.07
C MET A 494 8.91 29.79 2.96
N LEU A 495 9.21 29.13 1.85
CA LEU A 495 8.30 28.80 0.77
C LEU A 495 7.75 27.38 0.98
N TYR A 496 6.46 27.17 0.75
CA TYR A 496 5.84 25.86 0.93
C TYR A 496 4.66 25.65 -0.01
N LEU A 497 4.31 24.39 -0.25
CA LEU A 497 3.13 24.02 -1.02
C LEU A 497 1.91 23.90 -0.11
N GLN A 498 0.78 24.43 -0.59
CA GLN A 498 -0.53 24.17 -0.04
C GLN A 498 -1.37 23.44 -1.10
N TYR A 499 -1.83 22.24 -0.76
CA TYR A 499 -2.64 21.42 -1.65
C TYR A 499 -4.12 21.80 -1.53
N PRO A 500 -4.89 21.77 -2.63
CA PRO A 500 -6.31 22.05 -2.60
C PRO A 500 -7.07 20.96 -1.85
N ARG A 501 -8.17 21.33 -1.18
CA ARG A 501 -9.03 20.32 -0.54
C ARG A 501 -9.77 19.51 -1.59
N GLN A 502 -10.07 18.24 -1.28
CA GLN A 502 -10.82 17.37 -2.20
C GLN A 502 -12.17 17.95 -2.64
N ALA A 503 -12.83 18.75 -1.80
CA ALA A 503 -14.11 19.39 -2.10
C ALA A 503 -13.98 20.69 -2.91
N GLU A 504 -12.77 21.18 -3.18
CA GLU A 504 -12.54 22.42 -3.92
C GLU A 504 -12.65 22.20 -5.43
N ALA A 505 -13.25 23.17 -6.11
CA ALA A 505 -13.45 23.12 -7.56
C ALA A 505 -12.13 23.25 -8.36
N SER A 506 -11.11 23.90 -7.77
CA SER A 506 -9.78 24.00 -8.36
C SER A 506 -8.87 22.90 -7.81
N ARG A 507 -8.08 22.28 -8.69
CA ARG A 507 -7.04 21.30 -8.37
C ARG A 507 -5.64 21.93 -8.36
N ASP A 508 -5.56 23.26 -8.42
CA ASP A 508 -4.28 23.97 -8.44
C ASP A 508 -3.59 23.91 -7.08
N VAL A 509 -2.27 23.71 -7.12
CA VAL A 509 -1.40 23.75 -5.95
C VAL A 509 -0.85 25.17 -5.82
N GLN A 510 -0.75 25.66 -4.58
CA GLN A 510 -0.26 27.00 -4.29
C GLN A 510 1.15 26.96 -3.73
N ILE A 511 2.06 27.79 -4.23
CA ILE A 511 3.29 28.14 -3.52
C ILE A 511 2.97 29.35 -2.63
N ARG A 512 3.16 29.17 -1.33
CA ARG A 512 2.95 30.19 -0.31
C ARG A 512 4.26 30.54 0.35
N THR A 513 4.30 31.67 1.03
CA THR A 513 5.48 32.16 1.73
C THR A 513 5.13 32.77 3.07
N ILE A 514 5.99 32.55 4.06
CA ILE A 514 5.88 33.05 5.43
C ILE A 514 7.27 33.41 5.97
N PRO A 515 7.44 34.52 6.70
CA PRO A 515 8.71 34.82 7.37
C PRO A 515 9.06 33.75 8.40
N LEU A 516 10.32 33.31 8.46
CA LEU A 516 10.78 32.33 9.45
C LEU A 516 10.69 32.85 10.89
N SER A 517 10.76 34.17 11.09
CA SER A 517 10.53 34.79 12.40
C SER A 517 9.07 34.71 12.88
N GLY A 518 8.19 34.09 12.09
CA GLY A 518 6.74 34.10 12.29
C GLY A 518 6.07 35.28 11.62
N GLY A 519 4.77 35.14 11.35
CA GLY A 519 3.97 36.15 10.69
C GLY A 519 2.79 35.57 9.93
N THR A 520 2.30 36.32 8.94
CA THR A 520 1.17 35.90 8.10
C THR A 520 1.67 35.26 6.82
N SER A 521 1.13 34.09 6.50
CA SER A 521 1.34 33.43 5.21
C SER A 521 0.65 34.19 4.08
N ARG A 522 1.36 34.41 2.97
CA ARG A 522 0.83 35.00 1.74
C ARG A 522 0.97 34.04 0.56
N LEU A 523 0.02 34.11 -0.37
CA LEU A 523 0.10 33.42 -1.65
C LEU A 523 1.19 34.08 -2.51
N LEU A 524 2.08 33.28 -3.09
CA LEU A 524 3.10 33.75 -4.02
C LEU A 524 2.68 33.48 -5.47
N LEU A 525 2.33 32.23 -5.77
CA LEU A 525 1.79 31.83 -7.07
C LEU A 525 0.96 30.55 -6.95
N GLN A 526 0.16 30.25 -7.97
CA GLN A 526 -0.58 28.99 -8.11
C GLN A 526 -0.45 28.44 -9.53
N ALA A 527 -0.48 27.11 -9.65
CA ALA A 527 -0.42 26.40 -10.93
C ALA A 527 -1.01 24.98 -10.78
N PRO A 528 -1.47 24.37 -11.89
CA PRO A 528 -1.96 22.99 -11.86
C PRO A 528 -0.81 22.02 -11.58
N GLY A 529 -1.00 21.15 -10.59
CA GLY A 529 -0.07 20.05 -10.26
C GLY A 529 1.37 20.51 -10.07
N ILE A 530 1.65 21.28 -9.02
CA ILE A 530 3.04 21.60 -8.63
C ILE A 530 3.61 20.40 -7.87
N TRP A 531 4.71 19.84 -8.38
CA TRP A 531 5.33 18.62 -7.81
C TRP A 531 6.53 18.93 -6.91
N ASN A 532 7.36 19.90 -7.31
CA ASN A 532 8.55 20.33 -6.58
C ASN A 532 8.86 21.80 -6.85
N HIS A 533 9.46 22.49 -5.88
CA HIS A 533 10.07 23.82 -6.02
C HIS A 533 11.39 23.90 -5.26
N GLU A 534 12.40 24.52 -5.84
CA GLU A 534 13.69 24.75 -5.20
C GLU A 534 14.17 26.17 -5.45
N CYS A 535 14.95 26.71 -4.50
CA CYS A 535 15.64 27.97 -4.65
C CYS A 535 17.14 27.76 -4.41
N ALA A 536 17.95 28.43 -5.24
CA ALA A 536 19.38 28.56 -5.00
C ALA A 536 19.64 29.40 -3.75
N ARG A 537 20.88 29.37 -3.25
CA ARG A 537 21.34 30.21 -2.15
C ARG A 537 22.06 31.44 -2.69
N LEU A 538 21.98 32.54 -1.94
CA LEU A 538 22.75 33.74 -2.26
C LEU A 538 24.23 33.40 -2.50
N PRO A 539 24.88 34.04 -3.49
CA PRO A 539 24.43 35.23 -4.22
C PRO A 539 23.44 34.97 -5.38
N SER A 540 23.11 33.71 -5.67
CA SER A 540 22.10 33.39 -6.68
C SER A 540 20.69 33.57 -6.09
N SER A 541 19.79 34.14 -6.88
CA SER A 541 18.37 34.30 -6.53
C SER A 541 17.45 33.44 -7.40
N VAL A 542 18.01 32.46 -8.11
CA VAL A 542 17.26 31.58 -9.00
C VAL A 542 16.34 30.69 -8.17
N CYS A 543 15.05 30.68 -8.49
CA CYS A 543 14.11 29.69 -8.00
C CYS A 543 13.39 29.04 -9.18
N ILE A 544 13.15 27.73 -9.07
CA ILE A 544 12.50 26.92 -10.10
C ILE A 544 11.38 26.12 -9.45
N TYR A 545 10.26 25.96 -10.15
CA TYR A 545 9.23 25.00 -9.78
C TYR A 545 8.82 24.15 -10.99
N SER A 546 8.31 22.97 -10.71
CA SER A 546 7.76 22.04 -11.70
C SER A 546 6.24 22.04 -11.63
N SER A 547 5.57 22.05 -12.77
CA SER A 547 4.10 22.03 -12.84
C SER A 547 3.60 21.25 -14.05
N GLY A 548 2.48 20.57 -13.87
CA GLY A 548 1.82 19.79 -14.91
C GLY A 548 1.38 18.41 -14.41
N SER A 549 1.06 17.54 -15.35
CA SER A 549 0.86 16.12 -15.07
C SER A 549 2.19 15.38 -15.16
N GLN A 550 2.27 14.15 -14.63
CA GLN A 550 3.44 13.27 -14.85
C GLN A 550 3.84 13.15 -16.33
N LYS A 551 2.88 13.30 -17.25
CA LYS A 551 3.09 13.16 -18.71
C LYS A 551 3.60 14.43 -19.40
N ASP A 552 3.42 15.60 -18.78
CA ASP A 552 3.78 16.91 -19.35
C ASP A 552 4.24 17.82 -18.21
N LEU A 553 5.28 17.36 -17.48
CA LEU A 553 5.90 18.15 -16.42
C LEU A 553 6.76 19.24 -17.07
N ARG A 554 6.53 20.48 -16.66
CA ARG A 554 7.26 21.65 -17.17
C ARG A 554 7.95 22.38 -16.03
N LEU A 555 9.12 22.93 -16.32
CA LEU A 555 9.90 23.71 -15.37
C LEU A 555 9.70 25.20 -15.63
N PHE A 556 9.58 25.97 -14.55
CA PHE A 556 9.37 27.40 -14.57
C PHE A 556 10.35 28.05 -13.59
N SER A 557 11.04 29.11 -14.02
CA SER A 557 11.69 30.01 -13.08
C SER A 557 10.66 30.94 -12.45
N PHE A 558 10.88 31.33 -11.20
CA PHE A 558 10.04 32.31 -10.52
C PHE A 558 10.83 33.21 -9.57
N ASP A 559 10.29 34.41 -9.32
CA ASP A 559 10.81 35.34 -8.33
C ASP A 559 10.19 35.04 -6.95
N SER A 560 11.03 34.76 -5.96
CA SER A 560 10.60 34.34 -4.61
C SER A 560 9.83 35.42 -3.84
N LYS A 561 9.89 36.69 -4.26
CA LYS A 561 9.24 37.82 -3.59
C LYS A 561 7.90 38.15 -4.23
N THR A 562 7.88 38.27 -5.55
CA THR A 562 6.74 38.74 -6.34
C THR A 562 5.90 37.62 -6.94
N GLY A 563 6.46 36.42 -7.11
CA GLY A 563 5.80 35.29 -7.77
C GLY A 563 5.76 35.39 -9.30
N ALA A 564 6.42 36.40 -9.89
CA ALA A 564 6.58 36.51 -11.33
C ALA A 564 7.31 35.27 -11.87
N LYS A 565 6.78 34.66 -12.94
CA LYS A 565 7.24 33.35 -13.44
C LYS A 565 7.47 33.33 -14.94
N THR A 566 8.43 32.52 -15.38
CA THR A 566 8.79 32.30 -16.79
C THR A 566 9.04 30.82 -17.06
N GLU A 567 8.51 30.26 -18.14
CA GLU A 567 8.72 28.85 -18.51
C GLU A 567 10.14 28.61 -19.06
N LEU A 568 10.80 27.55 -18.60
CA LEU A 568 12.05 27.04 -19.16
C LEU A 568 11.73 26.17 -20.39
N SER A 569 11.59 26.81 -21.54
CA SER A 569 10.97 26.20 -22.73
C SER A 569 11.89 25.35 -23.61
N SER A 570 13.19 25.22 -23.29
CA SER A 570 14.11 24.36 -24.04
C SER A 570 13.67 22.90 -24.01
N SER A 571 13.88 22.17 -25.11
CA SER A 571 13.57 20.74 -25.21
C SER A 571 14.33 19.91 -24.17
N LYS A 572 15.49 20.39 -23.70
CA LYS A 572 16.25 19.74 -22.63
C LYS A 572 15.52 19.73 -21.28
N PHE A 573 14.65 20.72 -21.05
CA PHE A 573 13.85 20.85 -19.83
C PHE A 573 12.42 20.31 -19.97
N LYS A 574 12.01 19.89 -21.17
CA LYS A 574 10.67 19.33 -21.48
C LYS A 574 10.59 17.80 -21.40
N SER A 575 11.61 17.16 -20.83
CA SER A 575 11.75 15.71 -20.86
C SER A 575 10.99 15.01 -19.72
N THR A 576 10.61 13.74 -19.90
CA THR A 576 10.03 12.85 -18.86
C THR A 576 11.07 12.42 -17.79
N LEU A 577 12.13 13.22 -17.59
CA LEU A 577 13.32 12.92 -16.78
C LEU A 577 13.28 13.58 -15.38
N TRP A 578 12.15 14.16 -14.98
CA TRP A 578 12.09 15.12 -13.87
C TRP A 578 11.12 14.72 -12.76
N ASP A 579 10.75 13.44 -12.63
CA ASP A 579 9.95 13.01 -11.47
C ASP A 579 10.70 13.29 -10.16
N ASN A 580 12.04 13.22 -10.18
CA ASN A 580 12.93 13.67 -9.12
C ASN A 580 14.06 14.54 -9.69
N TRP A 581 14.08 15.82 -9.32
CA TRP A 581 15.05 16.81 -9.77
C TRP A 581 15.49 17.72 -8.63
N GLY A 582 16.72 18.23 -8.70
CA GLY A 582 17.29 19.15 -7.72
C GLY A 582 18.09 20.28 -8.36
N LEU A 583 18.05 21.46 -7.76
CA LEU A 583 18.77 22.67 -8.16
C LEU A 583 20.09 22.78 -7.37
N SER A 584 21.20 23.02 -8.06
CA SER A 584 22.48 23.24 -7.40
C SER A 584 22.41 24.46 -6.49
N PRO A 585 23.13 24.46 -5.34
CA PRO A 585 23.11 25.57 -4.41
C PRO A 585 23.44 26.95 -5.00
N ASP A 586 24.26 26.99 -6.04
CA ASP A 586 24.64 28.22 -6.75
C ASP A 586 23.66 28.60 -7.88
N GLY A 587 22.62 27.79 -8.11
CA GLY A 587 21.57 28.01 -9.09
C GLY A 587 22.03 27.88 -10.54
N LYS A 588 23.14 27.17 -10.79
CA LYS A 588 23.68 27.00 -12.15
C LYS A 588 23.27 25.71 -12.83
N TYR A 589 22.97 24.66 -12.06
CA TYR A 589 22.76 23.32 -12.60
C TYR A 589 21.46 22.71 -12.07
N LEU A 590 20.75 22.02 -12.95
CA LEU A 590 19.70 21.08 -12.59
C LEU A 590 20.26 19.66 -12.68
N ALA A 591 20.07 18.87 -11.64
CA ALA A 591 20.28 17.43 -11.68
C ALA A 591 18.91 16.73 -11.74
N GLY A 592 18.82 15.67 -12.53
CA GLY A 592 17.64 14.82 -12.59
C GLY A 592 18.01 13.42 -13.05
N PHE A 593 17.17 12.46 -12.72
CA PHE A 593 17.31 11.10 -13.22
C PHE A 593 15.96 10.58 -13.68
N LYS A 594 15.98 9.68 -14.67
CA LYS A 594 14.83 8.84 -15.00
C LYS A 594 15.13 7.45 -14.50
N PRO A 595 14.26 6.85 -13.67
CA PRO A 595 14.33 5.43 -13.42
C PRO A 595 14.09 4.74 -14.77
N ILE A 596 15.15 4.20 -15.37
CA ILE A 596 15.00 3.23 -16.46
C ILE A 596 15.15 1.88 -15.80
N PRO A 597 14.08 1.06 -15.76
CA PRO A 597 14.15 -0.23 -15.10
C PRO A 597 15.28 -1.07 -15.68
N LEU A 598 16.09 -1.65 -14.78
CA LEU A 598 17.07 -2.69 -15.10
C LEU A 598 18.24 -2.25 -16.01
N HIS A 599 18.56 -0.95 -16.03
CA HIS A 599 19.81 -0.41 -16.57
C HIS A 599 20.58 0.35 -15.49
N ASP A 600 21.90 0.55 -15.68
CA ASP A 600 22.71 1.38 -14.79
C ASP A 600 22.09 2.78 -14.66
N VAL A 601 21.99 3.29 -13.43
CA VAL A 601 21.40 4.61 -13.25
C VAL A 601 22.33 5.70 -13.74
N VAL A 602 21.79 6.57 -14.59
CA VAL A 602 22.47 7.75 -15.10
C VAL A 602 21.76 9.00 -14.59
N ILE A 603 22.48 9.79 -13.79
CA ILE A 603 22.05 11.12 -13.38
C ILE A 603 22.50 12.11 -14.44
N ARG A 604 21.57 12.93 -14.95
CA ARG A 604 21.84 14.00 -15.90
C ARG A 604 21.96 15.33 -15.18
N ILE A 605 22.92 16.13 -15.60
CA ILE A 605 23.19 17.45 -15.06
C ILE A 605 23.17 18.44 -16.21
N ILE A 606 22.28 19.41 -16.14
CA ILE A 606 22.05 20.40 -17.20
C ILE A 606 22.34 21.79 -16.64
N SER A 607 23.17 22.54 -17.35
CA SER A 607 23.45 23.95 -17.07
C SER A 607 22.24 24.83 -17.42
N LEU A 608 21.86 25.72 -16.51
CA LEU A 608 20.79 26.70 -16.74
C LEU A 608 21.24 27.88 -17.61
N GLN A 609 22.54 28.07 -17.80
CA GLN A 609 23.09 29.21 -18.55
C GLN A 609 23.25 28.91 -20.05
N ASP A 610 23.85 27.76 -20.37
CA ASP A 610 24.24 27.39 -21.74
C ASP A 610 23.64 26.04 -22.17
N GLU A 611 22.82 25.43 -21.32
CA GLU A 611 22.17 24.15 -21.57
C GLU A 611 23.14 22.99 -21.82
N SER A 612 24.43 23.14 -21.48
CA SER A 612 25.39 22.04 -21.55
C SER A 612 24.98 20.89 -20.61
N GLU A 613 25.13 19.66 -21.08
CA GLU A 613 24.71 18.46 -20.35
C GLU A 613 25.93 17.59 -20.01
N LYS A 614 25.94 17.09 -18.78
CA LYS A 614 26.90 16.11 -18.26
C LYS A 614 26.12 14.97 -17.62
N SER A 615 26.76 13.81 -17.49
CA SER A 615 26.12 12.64 -16.88
C SER A 615 27.05 11.97 -15.88
N ILE A 616 26.47 11.48 -14.79
CA ILE A 616 27.13 10.63 -13.80
C ILE A 616 26.50 9.25 -13.90
N SER A 617 27.33 8.24 -14.18
CA SER A 617 26.90 6.84 -14.17
C SER A 617 27.16 6.23 -12.80
N LEU A 618 26.21 5.46 -12.29
CA LEU A 618 26.32 4.68 -11.06
C LEU A 618 26.30 3.18 -11.41
N PRO A 619 27.44 2.62 -11.87
CA PRO A 619 27.48 1.22 -12.32
C PRO A 619 27.18 0.25 -11.17
N GLY A 620 26.34 -0.75 -11.43
CA GLY A 620 25.94 -1.75 -10.44
C GLY A 620 24.81 -1.31 -9.49
N TRP A 621 24.30 -0.09 -9.64
CA TRP A 621 23.07 0.38 -9.00
C TRP A 621 21.99 0.48 -10.08
N ILE A 622 20.87 -0.19 -9.85
CA ILE A 622 19.80 -0.34 -10.86
C ILE A 622 18.54 0.47 -10.52
N GLY A 623 18.55 1.22 -9.41
CA GLY A 623 17.46 2.13 -9.02
C GLY A 623 17.95 3.26 -8.12
N LEU A 624 17.25 4.40 -8.16
CA LEU A 624 17.43 5.53 -7.24
C LEU A 624 16.08 5.94 -6.67
N ASN A 625 16.05 6.25 -5.38
CA ASN A 625 14.83 6.71 -4.72
C ASN A 625 14.76 8.22 -4.53
N GLY A 626 15.89 8.85 -4.21
CA GLY A 626 15.98 10.28 -4.02
C GLY A 626 17.40 10.79 -4.19
N MET A 627 17.51 12.10 -4.37
CA MET A 627 18.76 12.78 -4.68
C MET A 627 18.73 14.23 -4.18
N ASP A 628 19.82 14.66 -3.55
CA ASP A 628 20.01 16.02 -3.06
C ASP A 628 21.41 16.53 -3.45
N TRP A 629 21.52 17.81 -3.80
CA TRP A 629 22.84 18.41 -4.02
C TRP A 629 23.60 18.56 -2.72
N ALA A 630 24.87 18.15 -2.71
CA ALA A 630 25.77 18.46 -1.61
C ALA A 630 25.92 19.98 -1.43
N ALA A 631 26.20 20.41 -0.20
CA ALA A 631 26.25 21.84 0.15
C ALA A 631 27.29 22.64 -0.66
N ASP A 632 28.32 21.99 -1.19
CA ASP A 632 29.38 22.59 -2.01
C ASP A 632 29.06 22.65 -3.51
N GLY A 633 27.98 22.00 -3.95
CA GLY A 633 27.59 21.88 -5.36
C GLY A 633 28.54 21.02 -6.21
N MET A 634 29.45 20.25 -5.60
CA MET A 634 30.45 19.41 -6.29
C MET A 634 30.11 17.91 -6.28
N SER A 635 29.02 17.53 -5.61
CA SER A 635 28.52 16.16 -5.56
C SER A 635 27.01 16.13 -5.30
N LEU A 636 26.42 14.94 -5.41
CA LEU A 636 25.04 14.63 -5.08
C LEU A 636 25.01 13.55 -4.00
N TRP A 637 24.17 13.71 -3.00
CA TRP A 637 23.74 12.63 -2.11
C TRP A 637 22.62 11.87 -2.79
N VAL A 638 22.73 10.55 -2.83
CA VAL A 638 21.85 9.71 -3.64
C VAL A 638 21.51 8.44 -2.86
N SER A 639 20.22 8.13 -2.74
CA SER A 639 19.78 6.82 -2.26
C SER A 639 19.79 5.83 -3.43
N ALA A 640 20.87 5.06 -3.57
CA ALA A 640 21.09 4.12 -4.66
C ALA A 640 20.79 2.68 -4.25
N CYS A 641 20.08 1.94 -5.09
CA CYS A 641 19.55 0.62 -4.76
C CYS A 641 20.12 -0.43 -5.72
N THR A 642 20.52 -1.58 -5.17
CA THR A 642 21.02 -2.73 -5.94
C THR A 642 19.89 -3.60 -6.50
N GLN A 643 18.66 -3.37 -6.03
CA GLN A 643 17.44 -4.06 -6.47
C GLN A 643 16.34 -3.03 -6.75
N HIS A 644 15.33 -3.41 -7.55
CA HIS A 644 14.18 -2.56 -7.86
C HIS A 644 12.97 -2.98 -6.99
N SER A 645 12.71 -2.28 -5.88
CA SER A 645 11.60 -2.62 -4.95
C SER A 645 10.23 -2.30 -5.49
N SER A 646 10.12 -1.34 -6.42
CA SER A 646 8.81 -0.78 -6.77
C SER A 646 7.87 -1.74 -7.49
N LEU A 647 8.37 -2.88 -7.99
CA LEU A 647 7.52 -3.91 -8.58
C LEU A 647 6.86 -4.79 -7.51
N TRP A 648 7.56 -5.03 -6.40
CA TRP A 648 7.18 -6.03 -5.40
C TRP A 648 6.94 -5.48 -4.00
N GLY A 649 6.96 -4.16 -3.79
CA GLY A 649 6.50 -3.50 -2.55
C GLY A 649 7.22 -3.90 -1.26
N GLU A 650 8.48 -4.34 -1.33
CA GLU A 650 9.35 -4.51 -0.17
C GLU A 650 10.39 -3.39 -0.10
N PRO A 651 10.76 -2.89 1.09
CA PRO A 651 11.79 -1.86 1.20
C PRO A 651 13.12 -2.39 0.64
N ASN A 652 13.67 -1.68 -0.35
CA ASN A 652 14.93 -2.00 -0.99
C ASN A 652 16.09 -1.91 0.01
N THR A 653 17.14 -2.71 -0.18
CA THR A 653 18.45 -2.35 0.38
C THR A 653 19.07 -1.23 -0.46
N CYS A 654 18.77 0.02 -0.13
CA CYS A 654 19.43 1.17 -0.74
C CYS A 654 20.59 1.63 0.12
N THR A 655 21.69 1.99 -0.53
CA THR A 655 22.84 2.61 0.10
C THR A 655 22.79 4.10 -0.17
N LEU A 656 22.96 4.90 0.88
CA LEU A 656 23.20 6.32 0.70
C LEU A 656 24.63 6.51 0.19
N VAL A 657 24.77 7.06 -1.01
CA VAL A 657 26.05 7.29 -1.67
C VAL A 657 26.27 8.79 -1.93
N ASN A 658 27.53 9.22 -1.89
CA ASN A 658 27.97 10.49 -2.43
C ASN A 658 28.48 10.28 -3.86
N ALA A 659 27.81 10.87 -4.84
CA ALA A 659 28.16 10.84 -6.25
C ALA A 659 28.82 12.16 -6.65
N GLY A 660 30.15 12.17 -6.77
CA GLY A 660 30.91 13.34 -7.19
C GLY A 660 30.72 13.66 -8.67
N LEU A 661 30.71 14.95 -9.02
CA LEU A 661 30.63 15.40 -10.43
C LEU A 661 31.81 14.92 -11.29
N ASN A 662 32.90 14.48 -10.67
CA ASN A 662 34.06 13.86 -11.31
C ASN A 662 33.88 12.35 -11.58
N GLY A 663 32.73 11.77 -11.25
CA GLY A 663 32.42 10.34 -11.40
C GLY A 663 32.84 9.47 -10.21
N ARG A 664 33.42 10.05 -9.15
CA ARG A 664 33.77 9.29 -7.95
C ARG A 664 32.52 8.99 -7.12
N ILE A 665 32.23 7.72 -6.89
CA ILE A 665 31.12 7.27 -6.04
C ILE A 665 31.67 6.79 -4.70
N THR A 666 31.13 7.32 -3.59
CA THR A 666 31.55 6.96 -2.23
C THR A 666 30.34 6.53 -1.40
N PRO A 667 30.19 5.23 -1.08
CA PRO A 667 29.16 4.75 -0.16
C PRO A 667 29.32 5.35 1.24
N LEU A 668 28.20 5.72 1.87
CA LEU A 668 28.19 6.35 3.19
C LEU A 668 27.44 5.51 4.23
N ILE A 669 26.17 5.17 3.98
CA ILE A 669 25.31 4.39 4.88
C ILE A 669 24.74 3.22 4.09
N ASP A 670 24.94 2.01 4.59
CA ASP A 670 24.23 0.83 4.13
C ASP A 670 22.82 0.82 4.72
N GLY A 671 21.78 0.93 3.90
CA GLY A 671 20.39 1.04 4.34
C GLY A 671 19.73 -0.29 4.69
N ARG A 672 20.50 -1.28 5.14
CA ARG A 672 19.98 -2.57 5.63
C ARG A 672 19.01 -2.42 6.81
N ASP A 673 19.24 -1.44 7.69
CA ASP A 673 18.45 -1.25 8.91
C ASP A 673 17.36 -0.17 8.78
N ILE A 674 17.70 0.95 8.14
CA ILE A 674 16.83 2.09 7.91
C ILE A 674 17.00 2.47 6.44
N HIS A 675 15.87 2.62 5.76
CA HIS A 675 15.87 2.98 4.36
C HIS A 675 15.77 4.51 4.23
N PHE A 676 16.83 5.13 3.73
CA PHE A 676 16.88 6.59 3.59
C PHE A 676 16.47 7.03 2.19
N PHE A 677 15.38 7.78 2.06
CA PHE A 677 14.88 8.27 0.78
C PHE A 677 15.57 9.56 0.35
N ALA A 678 15.83 10.47 1.28
CA ALA A 678 16.46 11.76 1.04
C ALA A 678 17.64 11.99 1.99
N ALA A 679 18.58 12.84 1.58
CA ALA A 679 19.78 13.17 2.34
C ALA A 679 20.14 14.64 2.15
N ILE A 680 19.42 15.49 2.86
CA ILE A 680 19.38 16.93 2.67
C ILE A 680 20.52 17.55 3.47
N PRO A 681 21.52 18.18 2.82
CA PRO A 681 22.64 18.73 3.55
C PRO A 681 22.29 20.05 4.22
N SER A 682 22.81 20.20 5.42
CA SER A 682 22.92 21.48 6.11
C SER A 682 23.69 22.50 5.25
N PRO A 683 23.37 23.80 5.32
CA PRO A 683 24.03 24.83 4.51
C PRO A 683 25.56 24.87 4.61
N ASN A 684 26.12 24.58 5.78
CA ASN A 684 27.56 24.47 6.06
C ASN A 684 28.16 23.11 5.64
N GLY A 685 27.34 22.11 5.33
CA GLY A 685 27.77 20.81 4.80
C GLY A 685 28.34 19.83 5.83
N ASP A 686 28.22 20.11 7.12
CA ASP A 686 28.73 19.23 8.19
C ASP A 686 27.69 18.25 8.73
N ARG A 687 26.42 18.40 8.33
CA ARG A 687 25.31 17.51 8.71
C ARG A 687 24.41 17.19 7.53
N LEU A 688 23.74 16.05 7.60
CA LEU A 688 22.63 15.67 6.73
C LEU A 688 21.37 15.46 7.57
N ALA A 689 20.23 15.96 7.08
CA ALA A 689 18.92 15.53 7.53
C ALA A 689 18.49 14.40 6.59
N LEU A 690 18.27 13.23 7.15
CA LEU A 690 17.90 12.04 6.41
C LEU A 690 16.42 11.76 6.65
N ASP A 691 15.69 11.58 5.56
CA ASP A 691 14.34 11.03 5.60
C ASP A 691 14.46 9.51 5.64
N GLY A 692 14.23 8.92 6.81
CA GLY A 692 14.43 7.51 7.08
C GLY A 692 13.10 6.81 7.30
N GLU A 693 12.78 5.86 6.43
CA GLU A 693 11.65 4.97 6.64
C GLU A 693 12.13 3.67 7.25
N THR A 694 11.37 3.23 8.24
CA THR A 694 11.58 1.97 8.92
C THR A 694 10.34 1.10 8.72
N ALA A 695 10.54 -0.19 8.48
CA ALA A 695 9.45 -1.18 8.48
C ALA A 695 9.04 -1.55 9.91
N ASP A 696 8.86 -0.53 10.75
CA ASP A 696 8.78 -0.57 12.21
C ASP A 696 7.66 -1.46 12.75
N ASN A 697 6.57 -1.61 11.99
CA ASN A 697 5.47 -2.50 12.31
C ASN A 697 5.22 -3.47 11.14
N SER A 698 6.14 -4.44 10.99
CA SER A 698 5.94 -5.58 10.10
C SER A 698 5.57 -6.84 10.87
N ASN A 699 4.32 -7.28 10.71
CA ASN A 699 3.77 -8.42 11.44
C ASN A 699 2.92 -9.32 10.56
N VAL A 700 2.83 -10.59 10.93
CA VAL A 700 1.97 -11.56 10.26
C VAL A 700 0.58 -11.53 10.87
N TRP A 701 -0.41 -11.46 10.00
CA TRP A 701 -1.83 -11.51 10.31
C TRP A 701 -2.46 -12.70 9.61
N ILE A 702 -3.57 -13.18 10.19
CA ILE A 702 -4.41 -14.18 9.55
C ILE A 702 -5.86 -13.73 9.49
N VAL A 703 -6.56 -14.27 8.49
CA VAL A 703 -8.02 -14.30 8.42
C VAL A 703 -8.47 -15.74 8.24
N ARG A 704 -9.63 -16.06 8.80
CA ARG A 704 -10.21 -17.42 8.75
C ARG A 704 -11.55 -17.36 8.04
N ALA A 705 -11.82 -18.33 7.18
CA ALA A 705 -13.13 -18.46 6.55
C ALA A 705 -14.18 -18.84 7.60
N ASP A 706 -15.31 -18.14 7.60
CA ASP A 706 -16.49 -18.46 8.38
C ASP A 706 -17.08 -19.80 7.92
N HIS A 707 -17.54 -20.61 8.88
CA HIS A 707 -18.09 -21.95 8.63
C HIS A 707 -19.52 -21.94 8.07
#